data_AF-A0A9P1FVC3-F1
#
_entry.id   AF-A0A9P1FVC3-F1
#
_cell.length_a   1.000
_cell.length_b   1.000
_cell.length_c   1.000
_cell.angle_alpha   90.00
_cell.angle_beta   90.00
_cell.angle_gamma   90.00
#
_symmetry.space_group_name_H-M   'P 1'
#
loop_
_entity.id
_entity.type
_entity.pdbx_description
1 polymer ?
#
loop_
_entity_poly.entity_id
_entity_poly.type
_entity_poly.pdbx_seq_one_letter_code
_entity_poly.pdbx_strand_id
1 'polypeptide(L)'
;MARVLWCLAAVAAGVKLNEDAAPLELQSQHLARVQAKAELAQLKEQVALAGEEELEVQEKLAESQERVAALRQKLQDLGNGSPAPLSFLQTNSDSQLHAIQKKLTEEEDRVEVTRLLLRQKQRKLAKEKEKLQLLQKLQHKMQATAHEREKVLVETHHLLDTPMFENSNLPAPEAKIQVPQDAEEQSQRKSQIAVGRAIEDAKFAKAQTEELTSLLAEQGSKLNELKRKAAESEQHFQKLQQERQRLEKSLERSKELRHSDETFAALKAKQDAQAALEAKEKDLEATQLETAKTKQQLLEEKEELKKEQESIARLEDQSKEEESKMSKVQEQEREVEEKRKALEEEKNTLAEVKKLNQKYEDLQVKAAQENVTLQTVQQQLMQEQQRTQELAERSQQQLEEEQRQAEAEAKDAEDELAEARMEEEAEFKDQEVALERKFRAQQAALDKQFQEEEAATEEREKKKAFYALEPLREEIKSTEDTAKARKQKIQEDEEDVQAEISKLQEDLARETDAQKKRLTEHQYEVQRMQNKHLKLQRATEGKLRKMDLQLSGLKSEMPEQHRHLQDVQAELAKAKERLAKAQHGLAEEKSSTQRRLDEVAKAAAAKESETAQELRQLKEQNEAEIKNWKEKVQAARLAGQQELQSVEAKLEAQRRQLEENHLATSRKAEILHKALDKDEEQLQKAQTYLAKEMNAAETAESKVQALPSIKEKKNVEEAVSTWRSALKSALANVGLGS
;
A
#
# COMPACT_ATOMS: atom_id res chain seq x y z
N MET A 1 58.23 -36.75 71.50
CA MET A 1 57.80 -37.22 72.85
C MET A 1 56.69 -36.36 73.47
N ALA A 2 56.76 -35.02 73.46
CA ALA A 2 55.72 -34.17 74.07
C ALA A 2 54.31 -34.33 73.45
N ARG A 3 54.19 -34.58 72.13
CA ARG A 3 52.89 -34.82 71.47
C ARG A 3 52.27 -36.19 71.78
N VAL A 4 53.10 -37.22 71.97
CA VAL A 4 52.64 -38.57 72.34
C VAL A 4 52.14 -38.57 73.79
N LEU A 5 52.83 -37.83 74.67
CA LEU A 5 52.37 -37.58 76.04
C LEU A 5 51.08 -36.75 76.08
N TRP A 6 50.86 -35.84 75.14
CA TRP A 6 49.62 -35.07 75.05
C TRP A 6 48.42 -35.93 74.56
N CYS A 7 48.65 -36.83 73.60
CA CYS A 7 47.62 -37.76 73.13
C CYS A 7 47.28 -38.82 74.18
N LEU A 8 48.28 -39.35 74.89
CA LEU A 8 48.07 -40.28 76.01
C LEU A 8 47.38 -39.61 77.21
N ALA A 9 47.66 -38.32 77.48
CA ALA A 9 46.97 -37.56 78.50
C ALA A 9 45.52 -37.23 78.13
N ALA A 10 45.21 -36.99 76.85
CA ALA A 10 43.85 -36.77 76.37
C ALA A 10 42.97 -38.04 76.49
N VAL A 11 43.54 -39.21 76.19
CA VAL A 11 42.86 -40.51 76.32
C VAL A 11 42.67 -40.91 77.79
N ALA A 12 43.64 -40.63 78.67
CA ALA A 12 43.55 -40.90 80.10
C ALA A 12 42.57 -39.95 80.85
N ALA A 13 42.29 -38.77 80.30
CA ALA A 13 41.40 -37.77 80.91
C ALA A 13 39.93 -37.91 80.51
N GLY A 14 39.55 -38.92 79.73
CA GLY A 14 38.15 -39.12 79.32
C GLY A 14 37.58 -37.99 78.47
N VAL A 15 38.43 -37.17 77.84
CA VAL A 15 37.99 -36.17 76.86
C VAL A 15 37.68 -36.96 75.60
N LYS A 16 36.40 -37.18 75.32
CA LYS A 16 35.95 -37.55 73.97
C LYS A 16 36.52 -36.48 73.03
N LEU A 17 37.56 -36.83 72.30
CA LEU A 17 37.87 -36.13 71.06
C LEU A 17 36.59 -36.29 70.24
N ASN A 18 35.90 -35.18 69.96
CA ASN A 18 34.81 -35.19 68.98
C ASN A 18 35.44 -35.54 67.63
N GLU A 19 35.62 -36.83 67.39
CA GLU A 19 36.04 -37.40 66.11
C GLU A 19 35.00 -37.09 65.01
N ASP A 20 33.79 -36.66 65.41
CA ASP A 20 32.70 -36.23 64.52
C ASP A 20 32.85 -34.80 63.96
N ALA A 21 33.63 -33.91 64.60
CA ALA A 21 33.72 -32.50 64.17
C ALA A 21 34.67 -32.29 62.97
N ALA A 22 35.77 -33.04 62.90
CA ALA A 22 36.72 -32.99 61.80
C ALA A 22 36.13 -33.44 60.44
N PRO A 23 35.34 -34.54 60.34
CA PRO A 23 34.71 -34.93 59.09
C PRO A 23 33.59 -33.96 58.66
N LEU A 24 32.87 -33.32 59.59
CA LEU A 24 31.84 -32.31 59.28
C LEU A 24 32.45 -30.99 58.73
N GLU A 25 33.58 -30.54 59.26
CA GLU A 25 34.32 -29.39 58.69
C GLU A 25 34.94 -29.71 57.33
N LEU A 26 35.43 -30.94 57.13
CA LEU A 26 35.95 -31.40 55.85
C LEU A 26 34.83 -31.53 54.80
N GLN A 27 33.67 -32.07 55.16
CA GLN A 27 32.50 -32.17 54.28
C GLN A 27 31.95 -30.80 53.89
N SER A 28 31.80 -29.86 54.84
CA SER A 28 31.29 -28.52 54.53
C SER A 28 32.25 -27.74 53.61
N GLN A 29 33.56 -27.88 53.79
CA GLN A 29 34.56 -27.29 52.90
C GLN A 29 34.60 -27.97 51.51
N HIS A 30 34.35 -29.29 51.45
CA HIS A 30 34.24 -30.01 50.19
C HIS A 30 32.99 -29.59 49.41
N LEU A 31 31.86 -29.43 50.09
CA LEU A 31 30.61 -28.91 49.53
C LEU A 31 30.79 -27.49 48.99
N ALA A 32 31.43 -26.60 49.77
CA ALA A 32 31.74 -25.25 49.34
C ALA A 32 32.67 -25.20 48.10
N ARG A 33 33.62 -26.14 47.99
CA ARG A 33 34.45 -26.29 46.78
C ARG A 33 33.67 -26.76 45.56
N VAL A 34 32.74 -27.69 45.74
CA VAL A 34 31.90 -28.21 44.65
C VAL A 34 30.93 -27.11 44.18
N GLN A 35 30.30 -26.40 45.10
CA GLN A 35 29.44 -25.24 44.81
C GLN A 35 30.21 -24.13 44.09
N ALA A 36 31.39 -23.74 44.57
CA ALA A 36 32.22 -22.73 43.90
C ALA A 36 32.69 -23.15 42.50
N LYS A 37 32.93 -24.45 42.27
CA LYS A 37 33.23 -24.99 40.93
C LYS A 37 32.01 -24.92 40.01
N ALA A 38 30.82 -25.25 40.50
CA ALA A 38 29.58 -25.19 39.75
C ALA A 38 29.22 -23.75 39.37
N GLU A 39 29.32 -22.81 40.31
CA GLU A 39 29.10 -21.37 40.05
C GLU A 39 30.09 -20.82 39.02
N LEU A 40 31.36 -21.24 39.09
CA LEU A 40 32.38 -20.84 38.12
C LEU A 40 32.14 -21.44 36.73
N ALA A 41 31.58 -22.64 36.64
CA ALA A 41 31.18 -23.24 35.37
C ALA A 41 29.99 -22.47 34.74
N GLN A 42 28.95 -22.20 35.53
CA GLN A 42 27.80 -21.40 35.09
C GLN A 42 28.20 -19.99 34.63
N LEU A 43 29.11 -19.33 35.34
CA LEU A 43 29.60 -18.01 34.96
C LEU A 43 30.45 -18.02 33.68
N LYS A 44 31.20 -19.09 33.40
CA LYS A 44 31.90 -19.24 32.12
C LYS A 44 30.93 -19.34 30.95
N GLU A 45 29.85 -20.09 31.13
CA GLU A 45 28.80 -20.24 30.13
C GLU A 45 28.06 -18.91 29.91
N GLN A 46 27.71 -18.19 30.97
CA GLN A 46 27.10 -16.85 30.86
C GLN A 46 28.00 -15.85 30.12
N VAL A 47 29.31 -15.84 30.40
CA VAL A 47 30.27 -14.98 29.70
C VAL A 47 30.40 -15.37 28.22
N ALA A 48 30.30 -16.66 27.88
CA ALA A 48 30.32 -17.12 26.49
C ALA A 48 29.06 -16.65 25.74
N LEU A 49 27.87 -16.88 26.31
CA LEU A 49 26.60 -16.43 25.74
C LEU A 49 26.55 -14.90 25.59
N ALA A 50 26.98 -14.14 26.60
CA ALA A 50 27.05 -12.69 26.51
C ALA A 50 28.04 -12.20 25.44
N GLY A 51 29.09 -12.98 25.16
CA GLY A 51 30.03 -12.72 24.07
C GLY A 51 29.41 -12.96 22.68
N GLU A 52 28.61 -14.02 22.53
CA GLU A 52 27.85 -14.29 21.31
C GLU A 52 26.81 -13.19 21.04
N GLU A 53 26.08 -12.75 22.07
CA GLU A 53 25.13 -11.64 21.96
C GLU A 53 25.81 -10.32 21.56
N GLU A 54 27.03 -10.05 22.07
CA GLU A 54 27.81 -8.87 21.66
C GLU A 54 28.17 -8.95 20.16
N LEU A 55 28.65 -10.12 19.71
CA LEU A 55 29.02 -10.35 18.32
C LEU A 55 27.83 -10.19 17.37
N GLU A 56 26.65 -10.72 17.72
CA GLU A 56 25.44 -10.58 16.92
C GLU A 56 25.02 -9.10 16.78
N VAL A 57 25.10 -8.31 17.86
CA VAL A 57 24.81 -6.88 17.80
C VAL A 57 25.87 -6.13 16.99
N GLN A 58 27.12 -6.57 17.03
CA GLN A 58 28.21 -5.99 16.26
C GLN A 58 28.05 -6.26 14.75
N GLU A 59 27.60 -7.46 14.36
CA GLU A 59 27.28 -7.81 12.97
C GLU A 59 26.11 -6.97 12.45
N LYS A 60 25.02 -6.86 13.23
CA LYS A 60 23.87 -6.00 12.89
C LYS A 60 24.27 -4.54 12.72
N LEU A 61 25.19 -4.04 13.55
CA LEU A 61 25.73 -2.69 13.43
C LEU A 61 26.51 -2.50 12.12
N ALA A 62 27.31 -3.49 11.71
CA ALA A 62 28.05 -3.46 10.46
C ALA A 62 27.09 -3.46 9.25
N GLU A 63 26.07 -4.33 9.24
CA GLU A 63 25.05 -4.33 8.18
C GLU A 63 24.32 -2.99 8.05
N SER A 64 23.90 -2.39 9.18
CA SER A 64 23.25 -1.08 9.16
C SER A 64 24.18 0.02 8.65
N GLN A 65 25.47 -0.03 8.98
CA GLN A 65 26.46 0.91 8.44
C GLN A 65 26.66 0.75 6.92
N GLU A 66 26.66 -0.48 6.40
CA GLU A 66 26.69 -0.74 4.95
C GLU A 66 25.45 -0.18 4.25
N ARG A 67 24.25 -0.34 4.85
CA ARG A 67 23.01 0.23 4.32
C ARG A 67 23.05 1.76 4.28
N VAL A 68 23.56 2.39 5.34
CA VAL A 68 23.79 3.85 5.37
C VAL A 68 24.77 4.27 4.27
N ALA A 69 25.88 3.56 4.10
CA ALA A 69 26.84 3.83 3.04
C ALA A 69 26.21 3.72 1.64
N ALA A 70 25.42 2.68 1.39
CA ALA A 70 24.70 2.48 0.14
C ALA A 70 23.64 3.57 -0.13
N LEU A 71 22.93 4.04 0.92
CA LEU A 71 21.98 5.15 0.80
C LEU A 71 22.68 6.49 0.52
N ARG A 72 23.83 6.74 1.15
CA ARG A 72 24.66 7.92 0.87
C ARG A 72 25.20 7.91 -0.56
N GLN A 73 25.64 6.76 -1.04
CA GLN A 73 26.08 6.60 -2.42
C GLN A 73 24.94 6.87 -3.41
N LYS A 74 23.73 6.31 -3.17
CA LYS A 74 22.54 6.61 -3.99
C LYS A 74 22.16 8.09 -4.00
N LEU A 75 22.29 8.79 -2.87
CA LEU A 75 22.08 10.24 -2.81
C LEU A 75 23.12 11.00 -3.63
N GLN A 76 24.38 10.56 -3.60
CA GLN A 76 25.46 11.17 -4.37
C GLN A 76 25.29 10.93 -5.88
N ASP A 77 24.87 9.73 -6.29
CA ASP A 77 24.60 9.38 -7.69
C ASP A 77 23.43 10.20 -8.26
N LEU A 78 22.37 10.42 -7.47
CA LEU A 78 21.25 11.27 -7.85
C LEU A 78 21.61 12.76 -7.86
N GLY A 79 22.49 13.21 -6.96
CA GLY A 79 22.99 14.59 -6.93
C GLY A 79 23.95 14.94 -8.06
N ASN A 80 24.65 13.95 -8.63
CA ASN A 80 25.60 14.12 -9.73
C ASN A 80 24.97 13.91 -11.14
N GLY A 81 23.69 13.56 -11.21
CA GLY A 81 22.94 13.38 -12.46
C GLY A 81 22.58 14.69 -13.15
N SER A 82 23.51 15.23 -13.94
CA SER A 82 23.41 16.18 -15.08
C SER A 82 22.36 17.33 -15.07
N PRO A 83 22.78 18.59 -15.33
CA PRO A 83 21.88 19.73 -15.45
C PRO A 83 21.26 19.79 -16.87
N ALA A 84 19.99 19.41 -17.03
CA ALA A 84 19.23 19.73 -18.24
C ALA A 84 17.74 19.98 -17.93
N PRO A 85 17.09 20.94 -18.61
CA PRO A 85 15.88 21.59 -18.12
C PRO A 85 14.63 20.83 -18.58
N LEU A 86 14.04 20.04 -17.69
CA LEU A 86 12.68 19.53 -17.85
C LEU A 86 11.97 19.60 -16.50
N SER A 87 11.26 20.71 -16.28
CA SER A 87 10.49 21.03 -15.06
C SER A 87 9.49 19.94 -14.63
N PHE A 88 9.18 18.99 -15.52
CA PHE A 88 8.29 17.86 -15.25
C PHE A 88 9.00 16.62 -14.66
N LEU A 89 10.31 16.45 -14.90
CA LEU A 89 11.12 15.37 -14.29
C LEU A 89 11.65 15.76 -12.90
N GLN A 90 11.75 17.05 -12.63
CA GLN A 90 12.33 17.62 -11.41
C GLN A 90 11.49 17.31 -10.15
N THR A 91 10.16 17.32 -10.26
CA THR A 91 9.28 17.00 -9.12
C THR A 91 9.35 15.52 -8.70
N ASN A 92 9.64 14.63 -9.64
CA ASN A 92 9.78 13.19 -9.38
C ASN A 92 11.17 12.86 -8.81
N SER A 93 12.23 13.52 -9.29
CA SER A 93 13.57 13.40 -8.69
C SER A 93 13.63 13.97 -7.28
N ASP A 94 12.97 15.10 -7.02
CA ASP A 94 12.95 15.74 -5.70
C ASP A 94 12.18 14.91 -4.67
N SER A 95 11.08 14.27 -5.09
CA SER A 95 10.33 13.33 -4.25
C SER A 95 11.18 12.08 -3.91
N GLN A 96 11.93 11.55 -4.88
CA GLN A 96 12.84 10.43 -4.67
C GLN A 96 14.03 10.81 -3.77
N LEU A 97 14.60 12.00 -3.94
CA LEU A 97 15.65 12.54 -3.07
C LEU A 97 15.16 12.67 -1.63
N HIS A 98 13.99 13.28 -1.41
CA HIS A 98 13.39 13.38 -0.08
C HIS A 98 13.10 12.01 0.54
N ALA A 99 12.62 11.04 -0.25
CA ALA A 99 12.35 9.69 0.23
C ALA A 99 13.64 8.95 0.63
N ILE A 100 14.73 9.10 -0.12
CA ILE A 100 16.02 8.49 0.20
C ILE A 100 16.66 9.20 1.40
N GLN A 101 16.54 10.52 1.50
CA GLN A 101 17.05 11.30 2.62
C GLN A 101 16.33 10.96 3.94
N LYS A 102 15.00 10.75 3.89
CA LYS A 102 14.24 10.24 5.03
C LYS A 102 14.67 8.82 5.44
N LYS A 103 14.89 7.92 4.47
CA LYS A 103 15.41 6.57 4.77
C LYS A 103 16.82 6.61 5.33
N LEU A 104 17.65 7.55 4.89
CA LEU A 104 18.99 7.76 5.41
C LEU A 104 18.94 8.18 6.87
N THR A 105 18.11 9.17 7.23
CA THR A 105 17.96 9.59 8.64
C THR A 105 17.42 8.46 9.52
N GLU A 106 16.45 7.69 9.02
CA GLU A 106 15.90 6.54 9.77
C GLU A 106 16.96 5.45 10.01
N GLU A 107 17.84 5.16 9.03
CA GLU A 107 18.93 4.20 9.22
C GLU A 107 20.09 4.74 10.07
N GLU A 108 20.38 6.05 10.01
CA GLU A 108 21.36 6.69 10.90
C GLU A 108 20.92 6.62 12.36
N ASP A 109 19.63 6.85 12.64
CA ASP A 109 19.04 6.66 13.98
C ASP A 109 19.13 5.20 14.44
N ARG A 110 18.88 4.24 13.54
CA ARG A 110 19.02 2.79 13.84
C ARG A 110 20.47 2.42 14.17
N VAL A 111 21.44 2.97 13.44
CA VAL A 111 22.87 2.79 13.72
C VAL A 111 23.20 3.33 15.12
N GLU A 112 22.69 4.50 15.49
CA GLU A 112 22.95 5.09 16.80
C GLU A 112 22.36 4.25 17.94
N VAL A 113 21.11 3.80 17.81
CA VAL A 113 20.47 2.90 18.78
C VAL A 113 21.24 1.58 18.92
N THR A 114 21.62 0.96 17.79
CA THR A 114 22.38 -0.30 17.80
C THR A 114 23.76 -0.11 18.41
N ARG A 115 24.41 1.04 18.22
CA ARG A 115 25.68 1.39 18.85
C ARG A 115 25.56 1.57 20.35
N LEU A 116 24.47 2.16 20.83
CA LEU A 116 24.18 2.26 22.27
C LEU A 116 23.93 0.89 22.89
N LEU A 117 23.19 0.02 22.21
CA LEU A 117 22.95 -1.36 22.63
C LEU A 117 24.28 -2.15 22.72
N LEU A 118 25.15 -2.02 21.71
CA LEU A 118 26.47 -2.65 21.71
C LEU A 118 27.31 -2.21 22.91
N ARG A 119 27.34 -0.91 23.22
CA ARG A 119 28.04 -0.37 24.41
C ARG A 119 27.46 -0.92 25.71
N GLN A 120 26.15 -1.11 25.78
CA GLN A 120 25.51 -1.69 26.96
C GLN A 120 25.90 -3.17 27.13
N LYS A 121 25.88 -3.96 26.04
CA LYS A 121 26.31 -5.36 26.03
C LYS A 121 27.79 -5.50 26.42
N GLN A 122 28.67 -4.70 25.84
CA GLN A 122 30.09 -4.64 26.19
C GLN A 122 30.33 -4.37 27.68
N ARG A 123 29.59 -3.41 28.26
CA ARG A 123 29.68 -3.11 29.70
C ARG A 123 29.21 -4.28 30.56
N LYS A 124 28.17 -5.00 30.14
CA LYS A 124 27.66 -6.18 30.84
C LYS A 124 28.69 -7.32 30.79
N LEU A 125 29.21 -7.61 29.60
CA LEU A 125 30.24 -8.64 29.40
C LEU A 125 31.51 -8.32 30.21
N ALA A 126 31.94 -7.06 30.26
CA ALA A 126 33.09 -6.65 31.06
C ALA A 126 32.90 -6.96 32.55
N LYS A 127 31.73 -6.65 33.11
CA LYS A 127 31.40 -6.96 34.52
C LYS A 127 31.37 -8.46 34.79
N GLU A 128 30.82 -9.25 33.87
CA GLU A 128 30.78 -10.71 34.00
C GLU A 128 32.19 -11.32 33.90
N LYS A 129 33.05 -10.81 33.02
CA LYS A 129 34.48 -11.17 32.95
C LYS A 129 35.23 -10.82 34.23
N GLU A 130 34.99 -9.65 34.82
CA GLU A 130 35.57 -9.27 36.12
C GLU A 130 35.11 -10.21 37.24
N LYS A 131 33.83 -10.55 37.30
CA LYS A 131 33.28 -11.51 38.28
C LYS A 131 33.91 -12.90 38.10
N LEU A 132 34.05 -13.36 36.85
CA LEU A 132 34.73 -14.61 36.53
C LEU A 132 36.19 -14.62 36.98
N GLN A 133 36.94 -13.52 36.74
CA GLN A 133 38.33 -13.40 37.20
C GLN A 133 38.45 -13.44 38.73
N LEU A 134 37.51 -12.79 39.45
CA LEU A 134 37.50 -12.82 40.92
C LEU A 134 37.26 -14.25 41.44
N LEU A 135 36.30 -14.98 40.86
CA LEU A 135 36.04 -16.37 41.26
C LEU A 135 37.20 -17.31 40.91
N GLN A 136 37.87 -17.12 39.76
CA GLN A 136 39.08 -17.88 39.42
C GLN A 136 40.21 -17.61 40.43
N LYS A 137 40.43 -16.35 40.84
CA LYS A 137 41.40 -16.01 41.89
C LYS A 137 41.04 -16.66 43.23
N LEU A 138 39.76 -16.69 43.57
CA LEU A 138 39.28 -17.30 44.82
C LEU A 138 39.47 -18.82 44.79
N GLN A 139 39.16 -19.47 43.66
CA GLN A 139 39.41 -20.89 43.42
C GLN A 139 40.90 -21.24 43.57
N HIS A 140 41.79 -20.46 42.96
CA HIS A 140 43.24 -20.67 43.10
C HIS A 140 43.72 -20.51 44.54
N LYS A 141 43.22 -19.51 45.27
CA LYS A 141 43.54 -19.36 46.71
C LYS A 141 43.04 -20.55 47.53
N MET A 142 41.83 -21.05 47.28
CA MET A 142 41.29 -22.23 47.96
C MET A 142 42.04 -23.51 47.64
N GLN A 143 42.61 -23.64 46.44
CA GLN A 143 43.47 -24.76 46.05
C GLN A 143 44.86 -24.65 46.70
N ALA A 144 45.44 -23.46 46.75
CA ALA A 144 46.72 -23.22 47.42
C ALA A 144 46.63 -23.55 48.92
N THR A 145 45.57 -23.10 49.61
CA THR A 145 45.34 -23.45 51.02
C THR A 145 45.02 -24.94 51.22
N ALA A 146 44.40 -25.61 50.24
CA ALA A 146 44.25 -27.07 50.23
C ALA A 146 45.61 -27.75 50.30
N HIS A 147 46.50 -27.35 49.39
CA HIS A 147 47.78 -27.99 49.16
C HIS A 147 48.73 -27.76 50.33
N GLU A 148 48.70 -26.56 50.94
CA GLU A 148 49.44 -26.29 52.18
C GLU A 148 48.97 -27.17 53.33
N ARG A 149 47.65 -27.39 53.49
CA ARG A 149 47.11 -28.28 54.53
C ARG A 149 47.49 -29.74 54.29
N GLU A 150 47.39 -30.20 53.05
CA GLU A 150 47.80 -31.56 52.66
C GLU A 150 49.29 -31.77 52.93
N LYS A 151 50.14 -30.78 52.60
CA LYS A 151 51.56 -30.82 52.92
C LYS A 151 51.83 -30.91 54.42
N VAL A 152 51.14 -30.12 55.25
CA VAL A 152 51.26 -30.18 56.71
C VAL A 152 50.77 -31.53 57.25
N LEU A 153 49.70 -32.10 56.70
CA LEU A 153 49.21 -33.43 57.06
C LEU A 153 50.22 -34.54 56.70
N VAL A 154 50.83 -34.47 55.52
CA VAL A 154 51.87 -35.42 55.11
C VAL A 154 53.12 -35.28 55.98
N GLU A 155 53.57 -34.05 56.27
CA GLU A 155 54.72 -33.80 57.16
C GLU A 155 54.45 -34.28 58.59
N THR A 156 53.21 -34.11 59.11
CA THR A 156 52.82 -34.61 60.43
C THR A 156 52.70 -36.13 60.47
N HIS A 157 52.20 -36.77 59.41
CA HIS A 157 52.23 -38.23 59.27
C HIS A 157 53.67 -38.76 59.23
N HIS A 158 54.57 -38.11 58.50
CA HIS A 158 55.98 -38.50 58.43
C HIS A 158 56.67 -38.44 59.80
N LEU A 159 56.36 -37.42 60.61
CA LEU A 159 56.86 -37.30 61.99
C LEU A 159 56.28 -38.35 62.95
N LEU A 160 55.10 -38.90 62.67
CA LEU A 160 54.48 -39.99 63.44
C LEU A 160 55.05 -41.36 63.04
N ASP A 161 55.42 -41.54 61.77
CA ASP A 161 56.01 -42.77 61.24
C ASP A 161 57.54 -42.88 61.48
N THR A 162 58.18 -41.83 62.01
CA THR A 162 59.60 -41.88 62.37
C THR A 162 59.77 -42.58 63.74
N PRO A 163 60.43 -43.75 63.84
CA PRO A 163 60.60 -44.45 65.11
C PRO A 163 61.47 -43.62 66.08
N MET A 164 60.84 -43.10 67.14
CA MET A 164 61.45 -42.22 68.15
C MET A 164 62.24 -42.95 69.26
N PHE A 165 62.63 -44.21 69.07
CA PHE A 165 63.40 -44.97 70.06
C PHE A 165 64.30 -46.01 69.41
N GLU A 166 65.53 -45.63 69.08
CA GLU A 166 66.68 -46.56 69.06
C GLU A 166 67.97 -45.74 69.21
N ASN A 167 68.51 -45.72 70.43
CA ASN A 167 69.94 -45.64 70.80
C ASN A 167 70.11 -45.05 72.20
N SER A 168 69.81 -45.88 73.20
CA SER A 168 70.33 -45.74 74.56
C SER A 168 71.75 -46.32 74.57
N ASN A 169 72.78 -45.47 74.57
CA ASN A 169 74.13 -45.87 75.01
C ASN A 169 74.89 -44.63 75.51
N LEU A 170 74.68 -44.32 76.79
CA LEU A 170 75.60 -43.52 77.60
C LEU A 170 75.92 -44.31 78.88
N PRO A 171 77.20 -44.47 79.25
CA PRO A 171 77.60 -45.33 80.36
C PRO A 171 77.43 -44.65 81.72
N ALA A 172 77.08 -45.45 82.73
CA ALA A 172 76.93 -45.06 84.13
C ALA A 172 78.28 -44.74 84.81
N PRO A 173 78.33 -43.80 85.78
CA PRO A 173 79.54 -43.50 86.52
C PRO A 173 79.68 -44.41 87.75
N GLU A 174 80.80 -45.13 87.85
CA GLU A 174 81.19 -45.82 89.08
C GLU A 174 81.86 -44.84 90.04
N ALA A 175 81.28 -44.71 91.24
CA ALA A 175 81.95 -44.10 92.39
C ALA A 175 82.89 -45.12 93.04
N LYS A 176 84.18 -44.78 93.15
CA LYS A 176 85.11 -45.39 94.11
C LYS A 176 85.76 -44.29 94.93
N ILE A 177 85.33 -44.21 96.19
CA ILE A 177 86.01 -43.48 97.25
C ILE A 177 87.05 -44.44 97.87
N GLN A 178 88.32 -44.06 97.79
CA GLN A 178 89.35 -44.51 98.73
C GLN A 178 90.28 -43.33 99.02
N VAL A 179 90.37 -43.00 100.31
CA VAL A 179 91.25 -41.99 100.92
C VAL A 179 92.57 -42.73 101.24
N PRO A 180 93.76 -42.13 101.00
CA PRO A 180 94.43 -41.45 102.11
C PRO A 180 95.27 -40.20 101.75
N GLN A 181 95.30 -39.29 102.72
CA GLN A 181 96.45 -38.50 103.18
C GLN A 181 97.18 -37.65 102.13
N ASP A 182 97.01 -36.33 102.17
CA ASP A 182 97.93 -35.50 102.96
C ASP A 182 97.46 -34.05 103.05
N ALA A 183 97.96 -33.40 104.09
CA ALA A 183 97.50 -32.17 104.66
C ALA A 183 98.00 -30.92 103.90
N GLU A 184 97.23 -29.84 104.07
CA GLU A 184 97.68 -28.45 104.11
C GLU A 184 97.84 -27.57 102.85
N GLU A 185 97.69 -28.05 101.61
CA GLU A 185 97.75 -27.13 100.44
C GLU A 185 96.40 -26.72 99.81
N GLN A 186 95.26 -27.28 100.25
CA GLN A 186 93.95 -27.01 99.60
C GLN A 186 93.12 -25.85 100.18
N SER A 187 93.48 -25.29 101.33
CA SER A 187 92.65 -24.27 101.99
C SER A 187 92.76 -22.89 101.31
N GLN A 188 93.93 -22.54 100.76
CA GLN A 188 94.13 -21.26 100.06
C GLN A 188 93.62 -21.25 98.61
N ARG A 189 93.53 -22.41 97.94
CA ARG A 189 92.97 -22.50 96.58
C ARG A 189 91.44 -22.48 96.56
N LYS A 190 90.76 -23.00 97.60
CA LYS A 190 89.29 -22.98 97.69
C LYS A 190 88.72 -21.58 97.93
N SER A 191 89.41 -20.71 98.67
CA SER A 191 88.96 -19.33 98.89
C SER A 191 89.13 -18.43 97.66
N GLN A 192 90.22 -18.58 96.89
CA GLN A 192 90.41 -17.84 95.64
C GLN A 192 89.46 -18.29 94.51
N ILE A 193 89.15 -19.60 94.43
CA ILE A 193 88.18 -20.13 93.46
C ILE A 193 86.74 -19.71 93.82
N ALA A 194 86.40 -19.63 95.11
CA ALA A 194 85.08 -19.16 95.56
C ALA A 194 84.87 -17.66 95.30
N VAL A 195 85.91 -16.83 95.50
CA VAL A 195 85.85 -15.39 95.18
C VAL A 195 85.86 -15.15 93.66
N GLY A 196 86.64 -15.93 92.90
CA GLY A 196 86.62 -15.89 91.43
C GLY A 196 85.25 -16.24 90.84
N ARG A 197 84.63 -17.32 91.33
CA ARG A 197 83.27 -17.73 90.92
C ARG A 197 82.20 -16.71 91.32
N ALA A 198 82.26 -16.16 92.54
CA ALA A 198 81.32 -15.13 92.96
C ALA A 198 81.42 -13.84 92.11
N ILE A 199 82.62 -13.49 91.62
CA ILE A 199 82.82 -12.36 90.72
C ILE A 199 82.32 -12.68 89.30
N GLU A 200 82.52 -13.91 88.81
CA GLU A 200 81.99 -14.34 87.52
C GLU A 200 80.46 -14.45 87.52
N ASP A 201 79.87 -14.99 88.59
CA ASP A 201 78.42 -15.07 88.78
C ASP A 201 77.80 -13.67 88.91
N ALA A 202 78.47 -12.73 89.61
CA ALA A 202 78.02 -11.33 89.69
C ALA A 202 78.14 -10.60 88.33
N LYS A 203 79.16 -10.89 87.53
CA LYS A 203 79.28 -10.35 86.17
C LYS A 203 78.25 -10.94 85.22
N PHE A 204 77.96 -12.23 85.34
CA PHE A 204 76.94 -12.92 84.55
C PHE A 204 75.54 -12.42 84.91
N ALA A 205 75.22 -12.29 86.20
CA ALA A 205 73.97 -11.69 86.66
C ALA A 205 73.82 -10.24 86.17
N LYS A 206 74.90 -9.45 86.19
CA LYS A 206 74.89 -8.08 85.66
C LYS A 206 74.64 -8.05 84.14
N ALA A 207 75.29 -8.91 83.37
CA ALA A 207 75.07 -9.05 81.94
C ALA A 207 73.63 -9.47 81.60
N GLN A 208 73.05 -10.42 82.36
CA GLN A 208 71.65 -10.81 82.19
C GLN A 208 70.68 -9.68 82.55
N THR A 209 70.97 -8.90 83.58
CA THR A 209 70.13 -7.74 83.92
C THR A 209 70.20 -6.64 82.86
N GLU A 210 71.37 -6.42 82.25
CA GLU A 210 71.56 -5.47 81.15
C GLU A 210 70.85 -5.94 79.87
N GLU A 211 70.88 -7.25 79.57
CA GLU A 211 70.15 -7.85 78.45
C GLU A 211 68.63 -7.77 78.64
N LEU A 212 68.13 -8.07 79.84
CA LEU A 212 66.70 -7.95 80.17
C LEU A 212 66.22 -6.49 80.15
N THR A 213 67.04 -5.53 80.60
CA THR A 213 66.69 -4.11 80.48
C THR A 213 66.72 -3.63 79.04
N SER A 214 67.63 -4.14 78.21
CA SER A 214 67.66 -3.85 76.76
C SER A 214 66.41 -4.40 76.05
N LEU A 215 66.03 -5.64 76.34
CA LEU A 215 64.81 -6.28 75.80
C LEU A 215 63.53 -5.56 76.23
N LEU A 216 63.44 -5.14 77.50
CA LEU A 216 62.31 -4.35 78.00
C LEU A 216 62.24 -2.97 77.34
N ALA A 217 63.38 -2.32 77.08
CA ALA A 217 63.43 -1.07 76.34
C ALA A 217 63.01 -1.24 74.88
N GLU A 218 63.42 -2.34 74.23
CA GLU A 218 63.03 -2.67 72.86
C GLU A 218 61.53 -2.99 72.75
N GLN A 219 60.97 -3.74 73.70
CA GLN A 219 59.53 -3.98 73.77
C GLN A 219 58.74 -2.69 74.06
N GLY A 220 59.25 -1.82 74.92
CA GLY A 220 58.66 -0.50 75.16
C GLY A 220 58.65 0.39 73.91
N SER A 221 59.72 0.33 73.11
CA SER A 221 59.79 1.03 71.81
C SER A 221 58.77 0.48 70.81
N LYS A 222 58.66 -0.85 70.68
CA LYS A 222 57.67 -1.52 69.80
C LYS A 222 56.24 -1.21 70.22
N LEU A 223 55.95 -1.16 71.52
CA LEU A 223 54.64 -0.78 72.05
C LEU A 223 54.30 0.68 71.71
N ASN A 224 55.25 1.60 71.82
CA ASN A 224 55.06 3.00 71.47
C ASN A 224 54.84 3.18 69.95
N GLU A 225 55.54 2.40 69.12
CA GLU A 225 55.34 2.42 67.68
C GLU A 225 53.96 1.86 67.28
N LEU A 226 53.48 0.82 67.95
CA LEU A 226 52.11 0.30 67.75
C LEU A 226 51.05 1.31 68.18
N LYS A 227 51.22 1.99 69.32
CA LYS A 227 50.32 3.07 69.75
C LYS A 227 50.30 4.22 68.75
N ARG A 228 51.45 4.56 68.17
CA ARG A 228 51.55 5.59 67.12
C ARG A 228 50.81 5.15 65.85
N LYS A 229 51.00 3.91 65.39
CA LYS A 229 50.29 3.37 64.21
C LYS A 229 48.77 3.27 64.44
N ALA A 230 48.34 2.94 65.65
CA ALA A 230 46.92 2.95 66.03
C ALA A 230 46.34 4.38 65.96
N ALA A 231 47.05 5.39 66.49
CA ALA A 231 46.64 6.79 66.41
C ALA A 231 46.63 7.33 64.97
N GLU A 232 47.59 6.94 64.12
CA GLU A 232 47.61 7.29 62.70
C GLU A 232 46.42 6.65 61.95
N SER A 233 46.09 5.39 62.24
CA SER A 233 44.91 4.69 61.70
C SER A 233 43.61 5.38 62.10
N GLU A 234 43.49 5.79 63.35
CA GLU A 234 42.30 6.48 63.86
C GLU A 234 42.12 7.88 63.21
N GLN A 235 43.22 8.61 63.00
CA GLN A 235 43.19 9.86 62.23
C GLN A 235 42.80 9.64 60.76
N HIS A 236 43.25 8.55 60.14
CA HIS A 236 42.83 8.18 58.79
C HIS A 236 41.34 7.84 58.72
N PHE A 237 40.82 7.11 59.70
CA PHE A 237 39.40 6.79 59.80
C PHE A 237 38.53 8.04 59.99
N GLN A 238 38.97 8.98 60.82
CA GLN A 238 38.28 10.27 61.00
C GLN A 238 38.27 11.11 59.71
N LYS A 239 39.38 11.13 58.95
CA LYS A 239 39.43 11.81 57.63
C LYS A 239 38.46 11.17 56.62
N LEU A 240 38.40 9.83 56.58
CA LEU A 240 37.46 9.11 55.72
C LEU A 240 36.00 9.38 56.09
N GLN A 241 35.67 9.47 57.38
CA GLN A 241 34.33 9.86 57.82
C GLN A 241 33.99 11.30 57.40
N GLN A 242 34.93 12.24 57.51
CA GLN A 242 34.73 13.62 57.06
C GLN A 242 34.56 13.72 55.54
N GLU A 243 35.33 12.95 54.75
CA GLU A 243 35.15 12.89 53.29
C GLU A 243 33.81 12.28 52.91
N ARG A 244 33.39 11.21 53.59
CA ARG A 244 32.07 10.62 53.39
C ARG A 244 30.95 11.64 53.64
N GLN A 245 30.99 12.38 54.74
CA GLN A 245 30.00 13.43 55.03
C GLN A 245 30.03 14.57 53.99
N ARG A 246 31.21 14.93 53.46
CA ARG A 246 31.33 15.92 52.38
C ARG A 246 30.71 15.41 51.08
N LEU A 247 30.93 14.14 50.74
CA LEU A 247 30.35 13.51 49.56
C LEU A 247 28.84 13.34 49.69
N GLU A 248 28.31 12.97 50.86
CA GLU A 248 26.87 12.90 51.12
C GLU A 248 26.21 14.29 50.92
N LYS A 249 26.79 15.35 51.51
CA LYS A 249 26.31 16.73 51.29
C LYS A 249 26.41 17.18 49.83
N SER A 250 27.45 16.75 49.11
CA SER A 250 27.61 17.07 47.68
C SER A 250 26.62 16.30 46.81
N LEU A 251 26.31 15.05 47.15
CA LEU A 251 25.29 14.24 46.49
C LEU A 251 23.90 14.84 46.71
N GLU A 252 23.60 15.31 47.92
CA GLU A 252 22.33 15.93 48.27
C GLU A 252 22.11 17.25 47.50
N ARG A 253 23.14 18.11 47.43
CA ARG A 253 23.12 19.30 46.54
C ARG A 253 22.96 18.93 45.06
N SER A 254 23.55 17.83 44.61
CA SER A 254 23.39 17.36 43.23
C SER A 254 21.97 16.86 42.95
N LYS A 255 21.31 16.23 43.93
CA LYS A 255 19.90 15.82 43.83
C LYS A 255 18.97 17.03 43.80
N GLU A 256 19.22 18.04 44.64
CA GLU A 256 18.47 19.31 44.63
C GLU A 256 18.61 20.04 43.28
N LEU A 257 19.83 20.11 42.72
CA LEU A 257 20.07 20.69 41.40
C LEU A 257 19.36 19.92 40.28
N ARG A 258 19.37 18.58 40.31
CA ARG A 258 18.63 17.77 39.32
C ARG A 258 17.12 17.97 39.42
N HIS A 259 16.56 18.07 40.61
CA HIS A 259 15.13 18.37 40.78
C HIS A 259 14.79 19.80 40.33
N SER A 260 15.70 20.77 40.51
CA SER A 260 15.55 22.12 39.96
C SER A 260 15.62 22.15 38.44
N ASP A 261 16.55 21.42 37.82
CA ASP A 261 16.70 21.37 36.37
C ASP A 261 15.57 20.58 35.69
N GLU A 262 15.09 19.50 36.31
CA GLU A 262 13.92 18.73 35.85
C GLU A 262 12.63 19.56 35.95
N THR A 263 12.47 20.36 37.00
CA THR A 263 11.30 21.26 37.14
C THR A 263 11.38 22.45 36.19
N PHE A 264 12.57 23.00 35.95
CA PHE A 264 12.77 24.08 34.96
C PHE A 264 12.57 23.58 33.52
N ALA A 265 13.08 22.39 33.19
CA ALA A 265 12.87 21.77 31.88
C ALA A 265 11.39 21.42 31.64
N ALA A 266 10.68 20.92 32.67
CA ALA A 266 9.25 20.64 32.58
C ALA A 266 8.41 21.91 32.45
N LEU A 267 8.78 23.01 33.13
CA LEU A 267 8.12 24.30 32.99
C LEU A 267 8.37 24.93 31.62
N LYS A 268 9.60 24.88 31.13
CA LYS A 268 9.97 25.38 29.79
C LYS A 268 9.28 24.58 28.69
N ALA A 269 9.24 23.25 28.79
CA ALA A 269 8.51 22.40 27.86
C ALA A 269 7.00 22.68 27.87
N LYS A 270 6.41 23.00 29.04
CA LYS A 270 5.01 23.45 29.11
C LYS A 270 4.80 24.82 28.48
N GLN A 271 5.73 25.75 28.67
CA GLN A 271 5.67 27.08 28.07
C GLN A 271 5.82 27.03 26.54
N ASP A 272 6.75 26.21 26.05
CA ASP A 272 6.98 26.00 24.61
C ASP A 272 5.79 25.26 23.97
N ALA A 273 5.20 24.27 24.66
CA ALA A 273 3.98 23.59 24.20
C ALA A 273 2.76 24.52 24.18
N GLN A 274 2.65 25.45 25.14
CA GLN A 274 1.58 26.44 25.18
C GLN A 274 1.76 27.51 24.08
N ALA A 275 2.98 27.98 23.83
CA ALA A 275 3.28 28.88 22.72
C ALA A 275 3.02 28.23 21.35
N ALA A 276 3.33 26.93 21.20
CA ALA A 276 3.03 26.17 19.99
C ALA A 276 1.52 25.95 19.77
N LEU A 277 0.73 25.82 20.84
CA LEU A 277 -0.73 25.76 20.76
C LEU A 277 -1.33 27.12 20.37
N GLU A 278 -0.89 28.22 20.97
CA GLU A 278 -1.35 29.56 20.60
C GLU A 278 -0.97 29.94 19.15
N ALA A 279 0.19 29.50 18.66
CA ALA A 279 0.56 29.67 17.26
C ALA A 279 -0.37 28.90 16.32
N LYS A 280 -0.71 27.64 16.66
CA LYS A 280 -1.64 26.83 15.88
C LYS A 280 -3.08 27.35 15.93
N GLU A 281 -3.51 27.92 17.06
CA GLU A 281 -4.82 28.57 17.16
C GLU A 281 -4.88 29.82 16.28
N LYS A 282 -3.82 30.63 16.22
CA LYS A 282 -3.73 31.77 15.31
C LYS A 282 -3.71 31.36 13.84
N ASP A 283 -3.02 30.28 13.49
CA ASP A 283 -3.04 29.73 12.12
C ASP A 283 -4.42 29.17 11.75
N LEU A 284 -5.12 28.56 12.71
CA LEU A 284 -6.50 28.09 12.53
C LEU A 284 -7.49 29.25 12.38
N GLU A 285 -7.34 30.32 13.15
CA GLU A 285 -8.13 31.55 13.00
C GLU A 285 -7.84 32.26 11.67
N ALA A 286 -6.58 32.31 11.24
CA ALA A 286 -6.20 32.88 9.95
C ALA A 286 -6.80 32.09 8.77
N THR A 287 -6.75 30.75 8.83
CA THR A 287 -7.37 29.89 7.80
C THR A 287 -8.89 29.96 7.84
N GLN A 288 -9.53 30.08 9.00
CA GLN A 288 -10.98 30.31 9.09
C GLN A 288 -11.40 31.68 8.53
N LEU A 289 -10.60 32.72 8.77
CA LEU A 289 -10.82 34.06 8.21
C LEU A 289 -10.66 34.07 6.69
N GLU A 290 -9.67 33.35 6.15
CA GLU A 290 -9.44 33.22 4.71
C GLU A 290 -10.54 32.40 4.03
N THR A 291 -11.01 31.34 4.69
CA THR A 291 -12.17 30.55 4.24
C THR A 291 -13.46 31.37 4.27
N ALA A 292 -13.63 32.26 5.25
CA ALA A 292 -14.77 33.17 5.31
C ALA A 292 -14.73 34.22 4.19
N LYS A 293 -13.54 34.78 3.89
CA LYS A 293 -13.35 35.74 2.79
C LYS A 293 -13.60 35.12 1.42
N THR A 294 -13.09 33.92 1.17
CA THR A 294 -13.35 33.19 -0.09
C THR A 294 -14.82 32.81 -0.26
N LYS A 295 -15.50 32.44 0.83
CA LYS A 295 -16.95 32.20 0.81
C LYS A 295 -17.76 33.48 0.52
N GLN A 296 -17.29 34.63 0.99
CA GLN A 296 -17.91 35.92 0.71
C GLN A 296 -17.69 36.37 -0.74
N GLN A 297 -16.49 36.17 -1.29
CA GLN A 297 -16.19 36.42 -2.71
C GLN A 297 -17.04 35.55 -3.64
N LEU A 298 -17.23 34.27 -3.32
CA LEU A 298 -18.10 33.39 -4.09
C LEU A 298 -19.58 33.79 -4.03
N LEU A 299 -20.02 34.44 -2.95
CA LEU A 299 -21.39 34.96 -2.86
C LEU A 299 -21.55 36.25 -3.68
N GLU A 300 -20.56 37.13 -3.68
CA GLU A 300 -20.52 38.35 -4.50
C GLU A 300 -20.47 37.99 -5.99
N GLU A 301 -19.62 37.05 -6.40
CA GLU A 301 -19.51 36.56 -7.78
C GLU A 301 -20.80 35.87 -8.24
N LYS A 302 -21.49 35.17 -7.34
CA LYS A 302 -22.81 34.57 -7.62
C LYS A 302 -23.91 35.62 -7.77
N GLU A 303 -23.84 36.74 -7.06
CA GLU A 303 -24.77 37.87 -7.24
C GLU A 303 -24.47 38.66 -8.53
N GLU A 304 -23.21 38.79 -8.92
CA GLU A 304 -22.81 39.39 -10.20
C GLU A 304 -23.25 38.53 -11.40
N LEU A 305 -23.03 37.22 -11.35
CA LEU A 305 -23.53 36.29 -12.38
C LEU A 305 -25.05 36.30 -12.51
N LYS A 306 -25.77 36.53 -11.40
CA LYS A 306 -27.23 36.66 -11.43
C LYS A 306 -27.67 37.97 -12.09
N LYS A 307 -26.93 39.06 -11.89
CA LYS A 307 -27.16 40.34 -12.59
C LYS A 307 -26.80 40.27 -14.08
N GLU A 308 -25.77 39.51 -14.44
CA GLU A 308 -25.43 39.23 -15.85
C GLU A 308 -26.46 38.33 -16.53
N GLN A 309 -26.98 37.30 -15.86
CA GLN A 309 -28.08 36.50 -16.40
C GLN A 309 -29.36 37.32 -16.61
N GLU A 310 -29.66 38.24 -15.68
CA GLU A 310 -30.80 39.16 -15.82
C GLU A 310 -30.59 40.24 -16.91
N SER A 311 -29.34 40.58 -17.27
CA SER A 311 -29.04 41.52 -18.36
C SER A 311 -29.04 40.83 -19.73
N ILE A 312 -28.57 39.59 -19.81
CA ILE A 312 -28.64 38.74 -21.02
C ILE A 312 -30.09 38.43 -21.38
N ALA A 313 -30.94 38.10 -20.39
CA ALA A 313 -32.37 37.87 -20.61
C ALA A 313 -33.10 39.12 -21.15
N ARG A 314 -32.64 40.33 -20.83
CA ARG A 314 -33.21 41.59 -21.35
C ARG A 314 -32.72 41.95 -22.75
N LEU A 315 -31.53 41.48 -23.15
CA LEU A 315 -30.96 41.68 -24.48
C LEU A 315 -31.48 40.67 -25.51
N GLU A 316 -31.78 39.44 -25.08
CA GLU A 316 -32.41 38.40 -25.91
C GLU A 316 -33.88 38.72 -26.29
N ASP A 317 -34.54 39.58 -25.52
CA ASP A 317 -35.90 40.07 -25.83
C ASP A 317 -35.90 41.25 -26.83
N GLN A 318 -34.76 41.92 -27.07
CA GLN A 318 -34.62 42.98 -28.08
C GLN A 318 -34.02 42.51 -29.41
N SER A 319 -33.32 41.37 -29.43
CA SER A 319 -32.64 40.88 -30.64
C SER A 319 -33.50 39.93 -31.51
N LYS A 320 -34.68 39.52 -31.03
CA LYS A 320 -35.57 38.57 -31.72
C LYS A 320 -36.41 39.16 -32.87
N GLU A 321 -36.21 40.42 -33.23
CA GLU A 321 -37.01 41.08 -34.29
C GLU A 321 -36.29 41.28 -35.65
N GLU A 322 -34.99 40.97 -35.82
CA GLU A 322 -34.30 41.25 -37.12
C GLU A 322 -33.59 40.10 -37.87
N GLU A 323 -33.27 38.93 -37.32
CA GLU A 323 -32.43 37.93 -38.04
C GLU A 323 -33.19 36.71 -38.62
N SER A 324 -34.33 36.95 -39.28
CA SER A 324 -35.23 35.87 -39.73
C SER A 324 -34.83 35.12 -41.02
N LYS A 325 -33.73 35.40 -41.75
CA LYS A 325 -33.56 34.78 -43.11
C LYS A 325 -32.19 34.22 -43.55
N MET A 326 -31.14 34.16 -42.71
CA MET A 326 -29.85 33.51 -43.10
C MET A 326 -29.26 32.53 -42.04
N SER A 327 -30.02 32.09 -41.02
CA SER A 327 -29.49 31.27 -39.89
C SER A 327 -29.37 29.76 -40.14
N LYS A 328 -30.18 29.18 -41.06
CA LYS A 328 -30.44 27.72 -41.03
C LYS A 328 -29.28 26.79 -41.43
N VAL A 329 -28.20 27.30 -42.03
CA VAL A 329 -27.04 26.46 -42.46
C VAL A 329 -25.85 26.61 -41.51
N GLN A 330 -25.55 27.80 -41.00
CA GLN A 330 -24.47 28.00 -40.00
C GLN A 330 -24.83 27.45 -38.62
N GLU A 331 -26.12 27.42 -38.28
CA GLU A 331 -26.62 26.86 -37.01
C GLU A 331 -26.51 25.32 -37.01
N GLN A 332 -26.73 24.66 -38.16
CA GLN A 332 -26.49 23.21 -38.30
C GLN A 332 -25.01 22.84 -38.24
N GLU A 333 -24.10 23.66 -38.78
CA GLU A 333 -22.66 23.42 -38.68
C GLU A 333 -22.16 23.59 -37.23
N ARG A 334 -22.62 24.61 -36.50
CA ARG A 334 -22.30 24.78 -35.08
C ARG A 334 -22.87 23.66 -34.21
N GLU A 335 -24.10 23.22 -34.47
CA GLU A 335 -24.71 22.12 -33.71
C GLU A 335 -24.00 20.79 -33.96
N VAL A 336 -23.45 20.56 -35.16
CA VAL A 336 -22.64 19.37 -35.48
C VAL A 336 -21.24 19.46 -34.86
N GLU A 337 -20.62 20.64 -34.85
CA GLU A 337 -19.33 20.89 -34.21
C GLU A 337 -19.42 20.72 -32.67
N GLU A 338 -20.49 21.23 -32.06
CA GLU A 338 -20.77 21.04 -30.63
C GLU A 338 -21.09 19.59 -30.29
N LYS A 339 -21.89 18.89 -31.12
CA LYS A 339 -22.12 17.45 -30.96
C LYS A 339 -20.83 16.64 -31.13
N ARG A 340 -19.89 17.06 -31.99
CA ARG A 340 -18.57 16.42 -32.11
C ARG A 340 -17.72 16.63 -30.87
N LYS A 341 -17.65 17.86 -30.35
CA LYS A 341 -16.90 18.16 -29.11
C LYS A 341 -17.49 17.42 -27.91
N ALA A 342 -18.81 17.44 -27.74
CA ALA A 342 -19.48 16.70 -26.68
C ALA A 342 -19.22 15.18 -26.77
N LEU A 343 -19.20 14.61 -27.97
CA LEU A 343 -18.94 13.18 -28.18
C LEU A 343 -17.46 12.82 -27.98
N GLU A 344 -16.54 13.76 -28.20
CA GLU A 344 -15.11 13.59 -27.92
C GLU A 344 -14.80 13.71 -26.42
N GLU A 345 -15.47 14.62 -25.72
CA GLU A 345 -15.47 14.70 -24.25
C GLU A 345 -16.12 13.46 -23.61
N GLU A 346 -17.22 12.94 -24.17
CA GLU A 346 -17.85 11.69 -23.72
C GLU A 346 -16.94 10.48 -23.95
N LYS A 347 -16.16 10.44 -25.03
CA LYS A 347 -15.14 9.40 -25.25
C LYS A 347 -13.98 9.52 -24.27
N ASN A 348 -13.53 10.73 -23.95
CA ASN A 348 -12.46 10.97 -23.00
C ASN A 348 -12.89 10.60 -21.58
N THR A 349 -14.09 11.00 -21.16
CA THR A 349 -14.67 10.61 -19.87
C THR A 349 -14.91 9.10 -19.79
N LEU A 350 -15.37 8.45 -20.86
CA LEU A 350 -15.50 6.98 -20.93
C LEU A 350 -14.15 6.28 -20.80
N ALA A 351 -13.08 6.83 -21.39
CA ALA A 351 -11.72 6.31 -21.25
C ALA A 351 -11.19 6.48 -19.82
N GLU A 352 -11.52 7.58 -19.16
CA GLU A 352 -11.19 7.83 -17.75
C GLU A 352 -11.95 6.90 -16.81
N VAL A 353 -13.24 6.69 -17.04
CA VAL A 353 -14.07 5.71 -16.30
C VAL A 353 -13.52 4.30 -16.48
N LYS A 354 -13.07 3.91 -17.68
CA LYS A 354 -12.39 2.62 -17.90
C LYS A 354 -11.11 2.50 -17.08
N LYS A 355 -10.26 3.54 -17.04
CA LYS A 355 -9.04 3.56 -16.22
C LYS A 355 -9.35 3.49 -14.72
N LEU A 356 -10.41 4.16 -14.27
CA LEU A 356 -10.84 4.13 -12.87
C LEU A 356 -11.42 2.77 -12.49
N ASN A 357 -12.22 2.14 -13.36
CA ASN A 357 -12.70 0.76 -13.15
C ASN A 357 -11.54 -0.23 -13.09
N GLN A 358 -10.53 -0.09 -13.95
CA GLN A 358 -9.37 -0.97 -13.94
C GLN A 358 -8.54 -0.80 -12.65
N LYS A 359 -8.37 0.44 -12.16
CA LYS A 359 -7.78 0.68 -10.83
C LYS A 359 -8.62 0.11 -9.68
N TYR A 360 -9.94 0.13 -9.80
CA TYR A 360 -10.84 -0.43 -8.80
C TYR A 360 -10.74 -1.96 -8.74
N GLU A 361 -10.67 -2.63 -9.91
CA GLU A 361 -10.41 -4.07 -10.01
C GLU A 361 -9.04 -4.44 -9.42
N ASP A 362 -7.99 -3.69 -9.74
CA ASP A 362 -6.64 -3.91 -9.18
C ASP A 362 -6.62 -3.77 -7.64
N LEU A 363 -7.36 -2.80 -7.10
CA LEU A 363 -7.52 -2.62 -5.65
C LEU A 363 -8.31 -3.75 -5.00
N GLN A 364 -9.35 -4.28 -5.65
CA GLN A 364 -10.05 -5.47 -5.17
C GLN A 364 -9.15 -6.71 -5.16
N VAL A 365 -8.32 -6.91 -6.19
CA VAL A 365 -7.36 -8.01 -6.25
C VAL A 365 -6.32 -7.88 -5.14
N LYS A 366 -5.80 -6.67 -4.89
CA LYS A 366 -4.88 -6.41 -3.77
C LYS A 366 -5.52 -6.68 -2.42
N ALA A 367 -6.75 -6.22 -2.19
CA ALA A 367 -7.47 -6.46 -0.95
C ALA A 367 -7.75 -7.96 -0.72
N ALA A 368 -8.04 -8.71 -1.79
CA ALA A 368 -8.20 -10.16 -1.73
C ALA A 368 -6.87 -10.86 -1.39
N GLN A 369 -5.75 -10.43 -1.99
CA GLN A 369 -4.42 -10.94 -1.64
C GLN A 369 -4.06 -10.66 -0.18
N GLU A 370 -4.31 -9.44 0.30
CA GLU A 370 -4.06 -9.06 1.69
C GLU A 370 -4.86 -9.93 2.68
N ASN A 371 -6.12 -10.23 2.35
CA ASN A 371 -6.95 -11.15 3.15
C ASN A 371 -6.40 -12.58 3.19
N VAL A 372 -5.87 -13.10 2.08
CA VAL A 372 -5.23 -14.43 2.05
C VAL A 372 -3.97 -14.44 2.92
N THR A 373 -3.15 -13.40 2.87
CA THR A 373 -1.99 -13.27 3.77
C THR A 373 -2.42 -13.17 5.23
N LEU A 374 -3.47 -12.41 5.56
CA LEU A 374 -3.99 -12.32 6.93
C LEU A 374 -4.52 -13.66 7.44
N GLN A 375 -5.23 -14.42 6.62
CA GLN A 375 -5.65 -15.78 6.96
C GLN A 375 -4.45 -16.70 7.19
N THR A 376 -3.40 -16.59 6.37
CA THR A 376 -2.18 -17.40 6.51
C THR A 376 -1.45 -17.07 7.82
N VAL A 377 -1.32 -15.78 8.16
CA VAL A 377 -0.72 -15.33 9.42
C VAL A 377 -1.57 -15.77 10.62
N GLN A 378 -2.89 -15.70 10.53
CA GLN A 378 -3.79 -16.19 11.59
C GLN A 378 -3.65 -17.70 11.81
N GLN A 379 -3.48 -18.48 10.73
CA GLN A 379 -3.25 -19.92 10.81
C GLN A 379 -1.88 -20.25 11.43
N GLN A 380 -0.84 -19.51 11.06
CA GLN A 380 0.50 -19.66 11.66
C GLN A 380 0.49 -19.33 13.15
N LEU A 381 -0.20 -18.26 13.56
CA LEU A 381 -0.34 -17.89 14.97
C LEU A 381 -1.03 -18.99 15.78
N MET A 382 -2.07 -19.63 15.23
CA MET A 382 -2.74 -20.76 15.89
C MET A 382 -1.80 -21.96 16.06
N GLN A 383 -0.99 -22.28 15.04
CA GLN A 383 0.00 -23.35 15.13
C GLN A 383 1.11 -23.04 16.15
N GLU A 384 1.53 -21.78 16.24
CA GLU A 384 2.54 -21.36 17.21
C GLU A 384 2.01 -21.39 18.65
N GLN A 385 0.73 -21.03 18.86
CA GLN A 385 0.04 -21.19 20.14
C GLN A 385 -0.08 -22.66 20.56
N GLN A 386 -0.37 -23.57 19.61
CA GLN A 386 -0.39 -25.01 19.89
C GLN A 386 1.00 -25.53 20.26
N ARG A 387 2.04 -25.14 19.52
CA ARG A 387 3.43 -25.53 19.84
C ARG A 387 3.90 -25.01 21.19
N THR A 388 3.52 -23.79 21.57
CA THR A 388 3.87 -23.23 22.89
C THR A 388 3.13 -23.93 24.01
N GLN A 389 1.88 -24.36 23.81
CA GLN A 389 1.16 -25.22 24.75
C GLN A 389 1.83 -26.60 24.88
N GLU A 390 2.17 -27.26 23.78
CA GLU A 390 2.87 -28.55 23.79
C GLU A 390 4.25 -28.47 24.48
N LEU A 391 4.99 -27.38 24.27
CA LEU A 391 6.27 -27.14 24.94
C LEU A 391 6.09 -26.89 26.45
N ALA A 392 5.05 -26.15 26.84
CA ALA A 392 4.73 -25.93 28.25
C ALA A 392 4.32 -27.23 28.95
N GLU A 393 3.50 -28.06 28.30
CA GLU A 393 3.11 -29.38 28.81
C GLU A 393 4.32 -30.32 28.94
N ARG A 394 5.21 -30.35 27.94
CA ARG A 394 6.46 -31.13 28.03
C ARG A 394 7.39 -30.64 29.13
N SER A 395 7.53 -29.33 29.29
CA SER A 395 8.33 -28.75 30.38
C SER A 395 7.75 -29.08 31.75
N GLN A 396 6.42 -29.08 31.88
CA GLN A 396 5.74 -29.46 33.12
C GLN A 396 5.93 -30.95 33.42
N GLN A 397 5.82 -31.82 32.41
CA GLN A 397 6.08 -33.24 32.56
C GLN A 397 7.53 -33.53 32.98
N GLN A 398 8.50 -32.82 32.41
CA GLN A 398 9.91 -32.94 32.82
C GLN A 398 10.13 -32.51 34.26
N LEU A 399 9.51 -31.41 34.71
CA LEU A 399 9.59 -30.97 36.10
C LEU A 399 8.94 -31.97 37.07
N GLU A 400 7.79 -32.55 36.70
CA GLU A 400 7.14 -33.60 37.50
C GLU A 400 7.99 -34.88 37.57
N GLU A 401 8.68 -35.22 36.48
CA GLU A 401 9.56 -36.39 36.42
C GLU A 401 10.85 -36.17 37.24
N GLU A 402 11.48 -34.99 37.14
CA GLU A 402 12.61 -34.59 37.99
C GLU A 402 12.21 -34.54 39.48
N GLN A 403 11.01 -34.05 39.81
CA GLN A 403 10.52 -34.07 41.19
C GLN A 403 10.33 -35.50 41.72
N ARG A 404 9.75 -36.41 40.93
CA ARG A 404 9.65 -37.81 41.33
C ARG A 404 11.01 -38.48 41.49
N GLN A 405 11.98 -38.12 40.65
CA GLN A 405 13.34 -38.64 40.74
C GLN A 405 14.04 -38.14 42.00
N ALA A 406 13.92 -36.85 42.31
CA ALA A 406 14.45 -36.27 43.54
C ALA A 406 13.76 -36.83 44.80
N GLU A 407 12.44 -37.07 44.77
CA GLU A 407 11.72 -37.73 45.87
C GLU A 407 12.16 -39.19 46.06
N ALA A 408 12.42 -39.92 44.97
CA ALA A 408 12.94 -41.28 45.04
C ALA A 408 14.36 -41.32 45.63
N GLU A 409 15.26 -40.45 45.14
CA GLU A 409 16.63 -40.34 45.67
C GLU A 409 16.67 -39.90 47.13
N ALA A 410 15.80 -38.96 47.53
CA ALA A 410 15.67 -38.55 48.93
C ALA A 410 15.19 -39.70 49.82
N LYS A 411 14.27 -40.51 49.32
CA LYS A 411 13.75 -41.67 50.05
C LYS A 411 14.78 -42.79 50.18
N ASP A 412 15.53 -43.08 49.12
CA ASP A 412 16.62 -44.06 49.17
C ASP A 412 17.71 -43.60 50.16
N ALA A 413 18.03 -42.29 50.20
CA ALA A 413 18.97 -41.74 51.18
C ALA A 413 18.43 -41.77 52.63
N GLU A 414 17.13 -41.57 52.83
CA GLU A 414 16.49 -41.73 54.15
C GLU A 414 16.52 -43.19 54.62
N ASP A 415 16.28 -44.15 53.73
CA ASP A 415 16.32 -45.57 54.03
C ASP A 415 17.76 -46.03 54.36
N GLU A 416 18.78 -45.58 53.60
CA GLU A 416 20.20 -45.83 53.93
C GLU A 416 20.62 -45.23 55.28
N LEU A 417 20.17 -44.01 55.59
CA LEU A 417 20.42 -43.37 56.89
C LEU A 417 19.72 -44.11 58.05
N ALA A 418 18.52 -44.65 57.82
CA ALA A 418 17.80 -45.42 58.82
C ALA A 418 18.49 -46.78 59.08
N GLU A 419 19.01 -47.43 58.05
CA GLU A 419 19.77 -48.68 58.17
C GLU A 419 21.10 -48.46 58.91
N ALA A 420 21.85 -47.40 58.56
CA ALA A 420 23.08 -47.03 59.25
C ALA A 420 22.85 -46.71 60.75
N ARG A 421 21.75 -46.03 61.09
CA ARG A 421 21.37 -45.77 62.49
C ARG A 421 21.02 -47.03 63.26
N MET A 422 20.36 -48.00 62.61
CA MET A 422 20.02 -49.29 63.23
C MET A 422 21.28 -50.12 63.50
N GLU A 423 22.25 -50.12 62.58
CA GLU A 423 23.55 -50.77 62.78
C GLU A 423 24.34 -50.10 63.91
N GLU A 424 24.43 -48.77 63.92
CA GLU A 424 25.14 -48.01 64.96
C GLU A 424 24.48 -48.18 66.35
N GLU A 425 23.14 -48.21 66.42
CA GLU A 425 22.42 -48.47 67.68
C GLU A 425 22.60 -49.91 68.17
N ALA A 426 22.73 -50.88 67.25
CA ALA A 426 23.04 -52.27 67.59
C ALA A 426 24.48 -52.42 68.11
N GLU A 427 25.45 -51.80 67.44
CA GLU A 427 26.85 -51.78 67.89
C GLU A 427 27.00 -51.05 69.23
N PHE A 428 26.27 -49.95 69.44
CA PHE A 428 26.27 -49.22 70.70
C PHE A 428 25.70 -50.07 71.84
N LYS A 429 24.59 -50.79 71.61
CA LYS A 429 24.01 -51.70 72.63
C LYS A 429 24.93 -52.87 72.94
N ASP A 430 25.61 -53.43 71.95
CA ASP A 430 26.59 -54.50 72.19
C ASP A 430 27.82 -54.01 72.95
N GLN A 431 28.29 -52.78 72.68
CA GLN A 431 29.34 -52.12 73.44
C GLN A 431 28.90 -51.79 74.86
N GLU A 432 27.67 -51.31 75.06
CA GLU A 432 27.08 -51.03 76.37
C GLU A 432 26.98 -52.31 77.20
N VAL A 433 26.49 -53.42 76.64
CA VAL A 433 26.45 -54.72 77.31
C VAL A 433 27.86 -55.24 77.63
N ALA A 434 28.84 -55.05 76.74
CA ALA A 434 30.22 -55.43 76.98
C ALA A 434 30.88 -54.59 78.08
N LEU A 435 30.61 -53.28 78.12
CA LEU A 435 31.09 -52.36 79.14
C LEU A 435 30.41 -52.62 80.48
N GLU A 436 29.10 -52.90 80.51
CA GLU A 436 28.37 -53.21 81.74
C GLU A 436 28.82 -54.57 82.32
N ARG A 437 29.13 -55.56 81.46
CA ARG A 437 29.77 -56.81 81.90
C ARG A 437 31.17 -56.59 82.46
N LYS A 438 32.00 -55.75 81.82
CA LYS A 438 33.33 -55.38 82.33
C LYS A 438 33.25 -54.61 83.64
N PHE A 439 32.29 -53.69 83.76
CA PHE A 439 32.03 -52.90 84.96
C PHE A 439 31.56 -53.79 86.11
N ARG A 440 30.61 -54.71 85.88
CA ARG A 440 30.19 -55.68 86.91
C ARG A 440 31.30 -56.65 87.29
N ALA A 441 32.17 -57.05 86.36
CA ALA A 441 33.33 -57.88 86.66
C ALA A 441 34.39 -57.13 87.48
N GLN A 442 34.65 -55.86 87.17
CA GLN A 442 35.52 -55.00 87.96
C GLN A 442 34.94 -54.68 89.33
N GLN A 443 33.63 -54.43 89.42
CA GLN A 443 32.95 -54.17 90.67
C GLN A 443 32.93 -55.41 91.56
N ALA A 444 32.68 -56.61 91.00
CA ALA A 444 32.81 -57.86 91.74
C ALA A 444 34.26 -58.18 92.16
N ALA A 445 35.26 -57.76 91.38
CA ALA A 445 36.67 -57.90 91.74
C ALA A 445 37.09 -56.90 92.85
N LEU A 446 36.60 -55.66 92.77
CA LEU A 446 36.79 -54.63 93.79
C LEU A 446 36.06 -54.99 95.09
N ASP A 447 34.81 -55.46 95.05
CA ASP A 447 34.06 -55.91 96.23
C ASP A 447 34.73 -57.12 96.90
N LYS A 448 35.41 -57.97 96.12
CA LYS A 448 36.19 -59.10 96.64
C LYS A 448 37.53 -58.65 97.26
N GLN A 449 38.18 -57.65 96.68
CA GLN A 449 39.39 -57.03 97.28
C GLN A 449 39.05 -56.21 98.52
N PHE A 450 37.92 -55.50 98.54
CA PHE A 450 37.47 -54.72 99.69
C PHE A 450 37.10 -55.62 100.88
N GLN A 451 36.47 -56.77 100.64
CA GLN A 451 36.22 -57.78 101.68
C GLN A 451 37.50 -58.45 102.22
N GLU A 452 38.59 -58.46 101.45
CA GLU A 452 39.90 -59.00 101.86
C GLU A 452 40.80 -57.92 102.53
N GLU A 453 40.68 -56.64 102.16
CA GLU A 453 41.44 -55.51 102.73
C GLU A 453 40.78 -54.85 103.96
N GLU A 454 39.46 -54.89 104.13
CA GLU A 454 38.79 -54.41 105.37
C GLU A 454 39.15 -55.25 106.61
N ALA A 455 39.71 -56.45 106.43
CA ALA A 455 40.21 -57.28 107.53
C ALA A 455 41.67 -56.96 107.93
N ALA A 456 42.38 -56.09 107.22
CA ALA A 456 43.76 -55.73 107.55
C ALA A 456 44.09 -54.30 107.11
N THR A 457 44.22 -53.40 108.09
CA THR A 457 45.00 -52.14 108.06
C THR A 457 44.23 -50.81 107.97
N GLU A 458 43.32 -50.57 108.92
CA GLU A 458 42.68 -49.26 109.12
C GLU A 458 43.47 -48.24 109.98
N GLU A 459 44.79 -48.37 110.18
CA GLU A 459 45.50 -47.46 111.11
C GLU A 459 46.94 -47.02 110.73
N ARG A 460 47.27 -46.85 109.43
CA ARG A 460 48.58 -46.26 109.06
C ARG A 460 48.64 -45.16 108.00
N GLU A 461 47.57 -44.82 107.27
CA GLU A 461 47.72 -43.91 106.10
C GLU A 461 47.22 -42.46 106.28
N LYS A 462 46.72 -42.04 107.44
CA LYS A 462 46.24 -40.65 107.62
C LYS A 462 47.35 -39.59 107.74
N LYS A 463 48.64 -39.96 107.74
CA LYS A 463 49.77 -39.00 107.83
C LYS A 463 50.56 -38.78 106.52
N LYS A 464 50.32 -39.56 105.46
CA LYS A 464 50.96 -39.35 104.14
C LYS A 464 50.13 -38.45 103.19
N ALA A 465 48.84 -38.29 103.44
CA ALA A 465 47.92 -37.58 102.54
C ALA A 465 48.04 -36.05 102.55
N PHE A 466 48.65 -35.42 103.57
CA PHE A 466 48.68 -33.96 103.66
C PHE A 466 49.72 -33.29 102.73
N TYR A 467 50.87 -33.92 102.48
CA TYR A 467 51.93 -33.37 101.61
C TYR A 467 51.84 -33.81 100.14
N ALA A 468 51.00 -34.80 99.81
CA ALA A 468 50.79 -35.25 98.43
C ALA A 468 49.69 -34.44 97.69
N LEU A 469 48.88 -33.65 98.41
CA LEU A 469 47.73 -32.92 97.87
C LEU A 469 48.02 -31.46 97.49
N GLU A 470 49.20 -30.94 97.84
CA GLU A 470 49.58 -29.55 97.56
C GLU A 470 49.84 -29.27 96.06
N PRO A 471 50.56 -30.14 95.32
CA PRO A 471 50.74 -29.99 93.87
C PRO A 471 49.42 -30.10 93.10
N LEU A 472 48.53 -30.99 93.54
CA LEU A 472 47.21 -31.19 92.92
C LEU A 472 46.29 -29.97 93.11
N ARG A 473 46.45 -29.19 94.18
CA ARG A 473 45.68 -27.95 94.39
C ARG A 473 46.12 -26.83 93.45
N GLU A 474 47.41 -26.72 93.14
CA GLU A 474 47.91 -25.74 92.15
C GLU A 474 47.49 -26.13 90.73
N GLU A 475 47.50 -27.42 90.42
CA GLU A 475 47.04 -27.95 89.13
C GLU A 475 45.53 -27.74 88.92
N ILE A 476 44.71 -27.97 89.96
CA ILE A 476 43.27 -27.67 89.94
C ILE A 476 43.04 -26.17 89.69
N LYS A 477 43.80 -25.28 90.35
CA LYS A 477 43.66 -23.83 90.18
C LYS A 477 44.02 -23.36 88.76
N SER A 478 45.06 -23.95 88.16
CA SER A 478 45.42 -23.73 86.75
C SER A 478 44.32 -24.22 85.79
N THR A 479 43.71 -25.38 86.07
CA THR A 479 42.58 -25.88 85.27
C THR A 479 41.30 -25.05 85.45
N GLU A 480 41.07 -24.47 86.63
CA GLU A 480 39.96 -23.53 86.86
C GLU A 480 40.15 -22.21 86.11
N ASP A 481 41.37 -21.67 86.08
CA ASP A 481 41.68 -20.43 85.38
C ASP A 481 41.60 -20.62 83.85
N THR A 482 42.02 -21.78 83.32
CA THR A 482 41.83 -22.12 81.91
C THR A 482 40.36 -22.42 81.56
N ALA A 483 39.58 -23.01 82.46
CA ALA A 483 38.15 -23.21 82.28
C ALA A 483 37.38 -21.87 82.30
N LYS A 484 37.78 -20.92 83.17
CA LYS A 484 37.23 -19.55 83.17
C LYS A 484 37.56 -18.81 81.88
N ALA A 485 38.79 -18.89 81.39
CA ALA A 485 39.19 -18.28 80.13
C ALA A 485 38.42 -18.87 78.92
N ARG A 486 38.18 -20.19 78.91
CA ARG A 486 37.34 -20.83 77.88
C ARG A 486 35.88 -20.41 77.97
N LYS A 487 35.32 -20.28 79.17
CA LYS A 487 33.94 -19.76 79.36
C LYS A 487 33.80 -18.32 78.86
N GLN A 488 34.79 -17.47 79.11
CA GLN A 488 34.81 -16.10 78.61
C GLN A 488 34.85 -16.06 77.08
N LYS A 489 35.69 -16.91 76.48
CA LYS A 489 35.79 -16.98 75.02
C LYS A 489 34.52 -17.51 74.35
N ILE A 490 33.88 -18.52 74.94
CA ILE A 490 32.59 -19.01 74.47
C ILE A 490 31.51 -17.92 74.56
N GLN A 491 31.52 -17.10 75.62
CA GLN A 491 30.61 -15.96 75.72
C GLN A 491 30.86 -14.89 74.65
N GLU A 492 32.12 -14.56 74.37
CA GLU A 492 32.47 -13.63 73.28
C GLU A 492 32.03 -14.17 71.91
N ASP A 493 32.30 -15.46 71.65
CA ASP A 493 31.90 -16.12 70.40
C ASP A 493 30.36 -16.21 70.27
N GLU A 494 29.62 -16.44 71.36
CA GLU A 494 28.15 -16.41 71.39
C GLU A 494 27.59 -15.00 71.11
N GLU A 495 28.21 -13.94 71.65
CA GLU A 495 27.82 -12.55 71.39
C GLU A 495 28.06 -12.16 69.92
N ASP A 496 29.18 -12.60 69.34
CA ASP A 496 29.50 -12.37 67.92
C ASP A 496 28.53 -13.11 66.99
N VAL A 497 28.21 -14.38 67.29
CA VAL A 497 27.22 -15.16 66.54
C VAL A 497 25.83 -14.54 66.66
N GLN A 498 25.43 -14.07 67.85
CA GLN A 498 24.15 -13.40 68.07
C GLN A 498 24.06 -12.07 67.29
N ALA A 499 25.17 -11.33 67.18
CA ALA A 499 25.27 -10.13 66.37
C ALA A 499 25.14 -10.44 64.87
N GLU A 500 25.77 -11.52 64.39
CA GLU A 500 25.66 -11.97 62.99
C GLU A 500 24.23 -12.42 62.65
N ILE A 501 23.58 -13.19 63.52
CA ILE A 501 22.17 -13.60 63.37
C ILE A 501 21.27 -12.37 63.28
N SER A 502 21.47 -11.38 64.15
CA SER A 502 20.68 -10.14 64.14
C SER A 502 20.86 -9.36 62.83
N LYS A 503 22.08 -9.35 62.29
CA LYS A 503 22.40 -8.69 61.01
C LYS A 503 21.75 -9.40 59.82
N LEU A 504 21.81 -10.73 59.79
CA LEU A 504 21.16 -11.55 58.77
C LEU A 504 19.63 -11.40 58.80
N GLN A 505 19.03 -11.30 59.99
CA GLN A 505 17.59 -11.03 60.14
C GLN A 505 17.22 -9.63 59.61
N GLU A 506 18.05 -8.62 59.87
CA GLU A 506 17.82 -7.25 59.37
C GLU A 506 17.95 -7.18 57.84
N ASP A 507 18.95 -7.86 57.26
CA ASP A 507 19.13 -7.94 55.82
C ASP A 507 17.98 -8.70 55.14
N LEU A 508 17.50 -9.79 55.75
CA LEU A 508 16.33 -10.52 55.26
C LEU A 508 15.05 -9.67 55.30
N ALA A 509 14.86 -8.86 56.36
CA ALA A 509 13.74 -7.93 56.47
C ALA A 509 13.80 -6.83 55.39
N ARG A 510 15.00 -6.31 55.10
CA ARG A 510 15.20 -5.31 54.02
C ARG A 510 14.95 -5.89 52.64
N GLU A 511 15.42 -7.11 52.37
CA GLU A 511 15.22 -7.80 51.08
C GLU A 511 13.74 -8.11 50.85
N THR A 512 13.02 -8.55 51.88
CA THR A 512 11.58 -8.83 51.81
C THR A 512 10.75 -7.56 51.60
N ASP A 513 11.09 -6.45 52.26
CA ASP A 513 10.45 -5.15 52.00
C ASP A 513 10.76 -4.60 50.60
N ALA A 514 11.98 -4.81 50.10
CA ALA A 514 12.35 -4.46 48.72
C ALA A 514 11.57 -5.30 47.69
N GLN A 515 11.39 -6.60 47.93
CA GLN A 515 10.56 -7.47 47.09
C GLN A 515 9.10 -7.02 47.11
N LYS A 516 8.52 -6.70 48.28
CA LYS A 516 7.15 -6.18 48.38
C LYS A 516 6.98 -4.89 47.56
N LYS A 517 7.94 -3.96 47.65
CA LYS A 517 7.92 -2.73 46.83
C LYS A 517 7.94 -3.04 45.33
N ARG A 518 8.85 -3.90 44.87
CA ARG A 518 8.92 -4.33 43.45
C ARG A 518 7.62 -4.99 43.00
N LEU A 519 7.00 -5.83 43.85
CA LEU A 519 5.72 -6.48 43.55
C LEU A 519 4.60 -5.44 43.39
N THR A 520 4.52 -4.46 44.30
CA THR A 520 3.51 -3.39 44.20
C THR A 520 3.71 -2.50 42.98
N GLU A 521 4.95 -2.13 42.64
CA GLU A 521 5.26 -1.40 41.41
C GLU A 521 4.83 -2.19 40.16
N HIS A 522 5.09 -3.50 40.16
CA HIS A 522 4.69 -4.37 39.05
C HIS A 522 3.16 -4.48 38.92
N GLN A 523 2.42 -4.52 40.03
CA GLN A 523 0.96 -4.48 40.05
C GLN A 523 0.43 -3.16 39.46
N TYR A 524 1.01 -2.02 39.82
CA TYR A 524 0.63 -0.73 39.25
C TYR A 524 0.92 -0.65 37.74
N GLU A 525 2.06 -1.19 37.29
CA GLU A 525 2.42 -1.26 35.86
C GLU A 525 1.39 -2.09 35.08
N VAL A 526 1.01 -3.27 35.59
CA VAL A 526 -0.01 -4.14 34.98
C VAL A 526 -1.36 -3.43 34.92
N GLN A 527 -1.79 -2.78 36.00
CA GLN A 527 -3.05 -2.05 36.05
C GLN A 527 -3.06 -0.85 35.08
N ARG A 528 -1.91 -0.19 34.90
CA ARG A 528 -1.73 0.90 33.93
C ARG A 528 -1.85 0.39 32.50
N MET A 529 -1.25 -0.77 32.21
CA MET A 529 -1.33 -1.43 30.91
C MET A 529 -2.75 -1.91 30.58
N GLN A 530 -3.45 -2.52 31.54
CA GLN A 530 -4.86 -2.90 31.40
C GLN A 530 -5.75 -1.67 31.08
N ASN A 531 -5.54 -0.55 31.78
CA ASN A 531 -6.27 0.69 31.50
C ASN A 531 -5.96 1.28 30.12
N LYS A 532 -4.71 1.22 29.66
CA LYS A 532 -4.35 1.61 28.29
C LYS A 532 -5.06 0.72 27.27
N HIS A 533 -5.08 -0.60 27.50
CA HIS A 533 -5.72 -1.55 26.61
C HIS A 533 -7.25 -1.33 26.54
N LEU A 534 -7.89 -1.08 27.68
CA LEU A 534 -9.32 -0.78 27.77
C LEU A 534 -9.69 0.51 27.03
N LYS A 535 -8.85 1.56 27.13
CA LYS A 535 -9.03 2.81 26.38
C LYS A 535 -8.92 2.60 24.88
N LEU A 536 -7.92 1.83 24.44
CA LEU A 536 -7.74 1.44 23.04
C LEU A 536 -8.95 0.65 22.52
N GLN A 537 -9.41 -0.34 23.29
CA GLN A 537 -10.58 -1.15 22.94
C GLN A 537 -11.85 -0.30 22.77
N ARG A 538 -12.12 0.61 23.71
CA ARG A 538 -13.28 1.53 23.61
C ARG A 538 -13.16 2.47 22.41
N ALA A 539 -11.95 2.93 22.09
CA ALA A 539 -11.73 3.77 20.91
C ALA A 539 -11.95 2.99 19.59
N THR A 540 -11.51 1.74 19.52
CA THR A 540 -11.74 0.87 18.35
C THR A 540 -13.21 0.49 18.21
N GLU A 541 -13.89 0.14 19.30
CA GLU A 541 -15.34 -0.13 19.31
C GLU A 541 -16.14 1.11 18.88
N GLY A 542 -15.73 2.31 19.33
CA GLY A 542 -16.33 3.56 18.90
C GLY A 542 -16.17 3.83 17.41
N LYS A 543 -15.01 3.49 16.81
CA LYS A 543 -14.78 3.58 15.36
C LYS A 543 -15.63 2.55 14.60
N LEU A 544 -15.69 1.31 15.07
CA LEU A 544 -16.53 0.26 14.48
C LEU A 544 -18.00 0.67 14.44
N ARG A 545 -18.54 1.18 15.56
CA ARG A 545 -19.94 1.67 15.60
C ARG A 545 -20.20 2.80 14.60
N LYS A 546 -19.24 3.71 14.39
CA LYS A 546 -19.37 4.76 13.37
C LYS A 546 -19.39 4.19 11.95
N MET A 547 -18.53 3.21 11.67
CA MET A 547 -18.52 2.52 10.37
C MET A 547 -19.82 1.74 10.16
N ASP A 548 -20.35 1.06 11.19
CA ASP A 548 -21.63 0.35 11.11
C ASP A 548 -22.79 1.32 10.84
N LEU A 549 -22.81 2.48 11.49
CA LEU A 549 -23.79 3.54 11.22
C LEU A 549 -23.69 4.04 9.77
N GLN A 550 -22.48 4.29 9.26
CA GLN A 550 -22.27 4.69 7.86
C GLN A 550 -22.72 3.62 6.87
N LEU A 551 -22.40 2.35 7.11
CA LEU A 551 -22.84 1.23 6.29
C LEU A 551 -24.36 1.07 6.34
N SER A 552 -25.01 1.32 7.48
CA SER A 552 -26.46 1.30 7.59
C SER A 552 -27.11 2.44 6.79
N GLY A 553 -26.53 3.65 6.81
CA GLY A 553 -26.96 4.78 5.99
C GLY A 553 -26.87 4.47 4.50
N LEU A 554 -25.72 3.98 4.04
CA LEU A 554 -25.53 3.58 2.64
C LEU A 554 -26.48 2.45 2.22
N LYS A 555 -26.76 1.48 3.10
CA LYS A 555 -27.75 0.42 2.86
C LYS A 555 -29.17 0.97 2.75
N SER A 556 -29.50 2.06 3.45
CA SER A 556 -30.81 2.70 3.34
C SER A 556 -30.99 3.55 2.09
N GLU A 557 -29.90 4.09 1.53
CA GLU A 557 -29.92 4.91 0.30
C GLU A 557 -29.95 4.05 -0.99
N MET A 558 -29.38 2.84 -0.95
CA MET A 558 -29.34 1.89 -2.07
C MET A 558 -30.72 1.60 -2.71
N PRO A 559 -31.79 1.32 -1.94
CA PRO A 559 -33.14 1.12 -2.49
C PRO A 559 -33.70 2.35 -3.21
N GLU A 560 -33.41 3.56 -2.73
CA GLU A 560 -33.88 4.81 -3.34
C GLU A 560 -33.16 5.07 -4.67
N GLN A 561 -31.85 4.84 -4.73
CA GLN A 561 -31.09 4.88 -5.98
C GLN A 561 -31.57 3.83 -6.99
N HIS A 562 -31.93 2.62 -6.52
CA HIS A 562 -32.47 1.58 -7.38
C HIS A 562 -33.85 1.94 -7.94
N ARG A 563 -34.72 2.58 -7.14
CA ARG A 563 -35.99 3.13 -7.63
C ARG A 563 -35.78 4.24 -8.65
N HIS A 564 -34.89 5.19 -8.39
CA HIS A 564 -34.57 6.25 -9.35
C HIS A 564 -34.05 5.70 -10.68
N LEU A 565 -33.19 4.67 -10.66
CA LEU A 565 -32.74 4.01 -11.89
C LEU A 565 -33.89 3.33 -12.63
N GLN A 566 -34.82 2.68 -11.93
CA GLN A 566 -36.01 2.09 -12.55
C GLN A 566 -36.93 3.15 -13.16
N ASP A 567 -37.13 4.29 -12.49
CA ASP A 567 -37.92 5.40 -12.98
C ASP A 567 -37.30 6.02 -14.25
N VAL A 568 -35.99 6.26 -14.23
CA VAL A 568 -35.23 6.76 -15.40
C VAL A 568 -35.30 5.75 -16.56
N GLN A 569 -35.20 4.45 -16.30
CA GLN A 569 -35.37 3.42 -17.32
C GLN A 569 -36.79 3.41 -17.91
N ALA A 570 -37.82 3.61 -17.08
CA ALA A 570 -39.20 3.72 -17.53
C ALA A 570 -39.46 4.98 -18.37
N GLU A 571 -38.85 6.11 -18.00
CA GLU A 571 -38.93 7.34 -18.80
C GLU A 571 -38.18 7.21 -20.13
N LEU A 572 -37.01 6.59 -20.14
CA LEU A 572 -36.25 6.30 -21.36
C LEU A 572 -37.06 5.40 -22.30
N ALA A 573 -37.75 4.39 -21.77
CA ALA A 573 -38.62 3.52 -22.57
C ALA A 573 -39.79 4.30 -23.19
N LYS A 574 -40.45 5.18 -22.42
CA LYS A 574 -41.52 6.06 -22.93
C LYS A 574 -41.00 7.03 -23.99
N ALA A 575 -39.81 7.59 -23.82
CA ALA A 575 -39.18 8.47 -24.79
C ALA A 575 -38.88 7.74 -26.12
N LYS A 576 -38.36 6.52 -26.05
CA LYS A 576 -38.13 5.66 -27.22
C LYS A 576 -39.42 5.33 -27.97
N GLU A 577 -40.50 5.04 -27.25
CA GLU A 577 -41.81 4.77 -27.86
C GLU A 577 -42.36 6.02 -28.58
N ARG A 578 -42.22 7.21 -27.98
CA ARG A 578 -42.62 8.48 -28.60
C ARG A 578 -41.80 8.77 -29.87
N LEU A 579 -40.49 8.54 -29.83
CA LEU A 579 -39.62 8.68 -30.99
C LEU A 579 -40.02 7.73 -32.13
N ALA A 580 -40.29 6.46 -31.80
CA ALA A 580 -40.73 5.47 -32.79
C ALA A 580 -42.07 5.84 -33.43
N LYS A 581 -43.03 6.33 -32.64
CA LYS A 581 -44.32 6.83 -33.15
C LYS A 581 -44.14 8.05 -34.07
N ALA A 582 -43.27 8.99 -33.69
CA ALA A 582 -42.97 10.17 -34.52
C ALA A 582 -42.29 9.78 -35.85
N GLN A 583 -41.35 8.84 -35.82
CA GLN A 583 -40.69 8.31 -37.02
C GLN A 583 -41.67 7.60 -37.95
N HIS A 584 -42.59 6.81 -37.40
CA HIS A 584 -43.63 6.14 -38.19
C HIS A 584 -44.58 7.15 -38.84
N GLY A 585 -45.01 8.18 -38.10
CA GLY A 585 -45.84 9.26 -38.64
C GLY A 585 -45.14 10.03 -39.78
N LEU A 586 -43.85 10.35 -39.62
CA LEU A 586 -43.03 10.96 -40.68
C LEU A 586 -42.88 10.07 -41.92
N ALA A 587 -42.75 8.75 -41.74
CA ALA A 587 -42.66 7.81 -42.85
C ALA A 587 -43.99 7.70 -43.63
N GLU A 588 -45.13 7.68 -42.92
CA GLU A 588 -46.45 7.70 -43.52
C GLU A 588 -46.72 9.02 -44.26
N GLU A 589 -46.33 10.15 -43.67
CA GLU A 589 -46.48 11.46 -44.30
C GLU A 589 -45.64 11.55 -45.58
N LYS A 590 -44.37 11.09 -45.54
CA LYS A 590 -43.51 11.00 -46.74
C LYS A 590 -44.13 10.10 -47.82
N SER A 591 -44.68 8.95 -47.44
CA SER A 591 -45.36 8.06 -48.40
C SER A 591 -46.62 8.70 -48.97
N SER A 592 -47.38 9.43 -48.17
CA SER A 592 -48.59 10.15 -48.59
C SER A 592 -48.26 11.29 -49.55
N THR A 593 -47.23 12.09 -49.23
CA THR A 593 -46.75 13.16 -50.13
C THR A 593 -46.21 12.60 -51.43
N GLN A 594 -45.49 11.47 -51.41
CA GLN A 594 -44.98 10.84 -52.62
C GLN A 594 -46.12 10.34 -53.51
N ARG A 595 -47.15 9.69 -52.94
CA ARG A 595 -48.34 9.27 -53.70
C ARG A 595 -49.06 10.45 -54.35
N ARG A 596 -49.21 11.57 -53.63
CA ARG A 596 -49.80 12.81 -54.18
C ARG A 596 -48.97 13.38 -55.33
N LEU A 597 -47.64 13.37 -55.22
CA LEU A 597 -46.75 13.80 -56.30
C LEU A 597 -46.85 12.89 -57.52
N ASP A 598 -46.92 11.56 -57.32
CA ASP A 598 -47.09 10.59 -58.40
C ASP A 598 -48.46 10.73 -59.08
N GLU A 599 -49.53 11.03 -58.34
CA GLU A 599 -50.86 11.32 -58.89
C GLU A 599 -50.88 12.62 -59.71
N VAL A 600 -50.22 13.68 -59.23
CA VAL A 600 -50.07 14.94 -59.98
C VAL A 600 -49.25 14.72 -61.25
N ALA A 601 -48.17 13.95 -61.20
CA ALA A 601 -47.36 13.61 -62.36
C ALA A 601 -48.16 12.80 -63.40
N LYS A 602 -48.97 11.83 -62.96
CA LYS A 602 -49.88 11.08 -63.85
C LYS A 602 -50.95 11.98 -64.48
N ALA A 603 -51.54 12.90 -63.72
CA ALA A 603 -52.53 13.84 -64.23
C ALA A 603 -51.93 14.83 -65.24
N ALA A 604 -50.70 15.29 -65.01
CA ALA A 604 -49.97 16.13 -65.96
C ALA A 604 -49.67 15.36 -67.27
N ALA A 605 -49.17 14.13 -67.18
CA ALA A 605 -48.93 13.28 -68.35
C ALA A 605 -50.21 12.96 -69.15
N ALA A 606 -51.34 12.76 -68.46
CA ALA A 606 -52.64 12.58 -69.11
C ALA A 606 -53.08 13.84 -69.89
N LYS A 607 -52.93 15.03 -69.30
CA LYS A 607 -53.22 16.30 -69.99
C LYS A 607 -52.30 16.57 -71.18
N GLU A 608 -51.02 16.23 -71.08
CA GLU A 608 -50.10 16.31 -72.22
C GLU A 608 -50.50 15.35 -73.35
N SER A 609 -50.98 14.15 -73.01
CA SER A 609 -51.50 13.21 -74.00
C SER A 609 -52.80 13.69 -74.66
N GLU A 610 -53.73 14.24 -73.88
CA GLU A 610 -54.99 14.81 -74.39
C GLU A 610 -54.71 15.98 -75.34
N THR A 611 -53.86 16.94 -74.93
CA THR A 611 -53.48 18.07 -75.79
C THR A 611 -52.74 17.64 -77.05
N ALA A 612 -51.90 16.60 -76.98
CA ALA A 612 -51.26 16.02 -78.16
C ALA A 612 -52.26 15.33 -79.10
N GLN A 613 -53.32 14.72 -78.55
CA GLN A 613 -54.39 14.08 -79.33
C GLN A 613 -55.31 15.11 -79.99
N GLU A 614 -55.66 16.20 -79.29
CA GLU A 614 -56.40 17.34 -79.84
C GLU A 614 -55.64 17.99 -81.01
N LEU A 615 -54.32 18.19 -80.86
CA LEU A 615 -53.46 18.68 -81.93
C LEU A 615 -53.43 17.76 -83.16
N ARG A 616 -53.48 16.43 -82.96
CA ARG A 616 -53.58 15.47 -84.06
C ARG A 616 -54.94 15.54 -84.76
N GLN A 617 -56.03 15.61 -84.01
CA GLN A 617 -57.37 15.75 -84.59
C GLN A 617 -57.54 17.05 -85.37
N LEU A 618 -57.01 18.17 -84.84
CA LEU A 618 -57.02 19.45 -85.56
C LEU A 618 -56.19 19.40 -86.85
N LYS A 619 -55.05 18.68 -86.85
CA LYS A 619 -54.28 18.46 -88.08
C LYS A 619 -55.06 17.63 -89.11
N GLU A 620 -55.69 16.55 -88.69
CA GLU A 620 -56.52 15.71 -89.57
C GLU A 620 -57.73 16.46 -90.12
N GLN A 621 -58.41 17.27 -89.30
CA GLN A 621 -59.51 18.14 -89.74
C GLN A 621 -59.02 19.17 -90.76
N ASN A 622 -57.91 19.85 -90.50
CA ASN A 622 -57.32 20.80 -91.44
C ASN A 622 -56.90 20.12 -92.76
N GLU A 623 -56.32 18.93 -92.72
CA GLU A 623 -55.98 18.17 -93.92
C GLU A 623 -57.22 17.77 -94.73
N ALA A 624 -58.30 17.35 -94.05
CA ALA A 624 -59.58 17.04 -94.68
C ALA A 624 -60.23 18.28 -95.31
N GLU A 625 -60.18 19.42 -94.64
CA GLU A 625 -60.66 20.70 -95.18
C GLU A 625 -59.84 21.13 -96.39
N ILE A 626 -58.51 21.06 -96.33
CA ILE A 626 -57.63 21.36 -97.47
C ILE A 626 -57.95 20.46 -98.66
N LYS A 627 -58.21 19.16 -98.42
CA LYS A 627 -58.61 18.22 -99.48
C LYS A 627 -59.96 18.60 -100.10
N ASN A 628 -60.95 18.95 -99.27
CA ASN A 628 -62.26 19.42 -99.73
C ASN A 628 -62.14 20.70 -100.57
N TRP A 629 -61.33 21.66 -100.14
CA TRP A 629 -61.05 22.88 -100.89
C TRP A 629 -60.36 22.57 -102.23
N LYS A 630 -59.40 21.65 -102.27
CA LYS A 630 -58.77 21.21 -103.53
C LYS A 630 -59.78 20.58 -104.48
N GLU A 631 -60.66 19.71 -103.98
CA GLU A 631 -61.73 19.09 -104.78
C GLU A 631 -62.72 20.12 -105.31
N LYS A 632 -63.13 21.11 -104.49
CA LYS A 632 -63.99 22.22 -104.93
C LYS A 632 -63.34 23.09 -105.99
N VAL A 633 -62.06 23.43 -105.83
CA VAL A 633 -61.29 24.19 -106.84
C VAL A 633 -61.17 23.39 -108.14
N GLN A 634 -60.93 22.08 -108.06
CA GLN A 634 -60.87 21.22 -109.23
C GLN A 634 -62.24 21.09 -109.92
N ALA A 635 -63.32 20.97 -109.17
CA ALA A 635 -64.69 20.96 -109.69
C ALA A 635 -65.05 22.30 -110.37
N ALA A 636 -64.69 23.44 -109.75
CA ALA A 636 -64.89 24.76 -110.35
C ALA A 636 -64.08 24.94 -111.64
N ARG A 637 -62.85 24.40 -111.69
CA ARG A 637 -62.01 24.41 -112.89
C ARG A 637 -62.62 23.57 -114.02
N LEU A 638 -63.18 22.40 -113.71
CA LEU A 638 -63.87 21.55 -114.68
C LEU A 638 -65.17 22.19 -115.18
N ALA A 639 -65.94 22.82 -114.30
CA ALA A 639 -67.14 23.57 -114.68
C ALA A 639 -66.78 24.75 -115.60
N GLY A 640 -65.72 25.51 -115.28
CA GLY A 640 -65.22 26.57 -116.16
C GLY A 640 -64.74 26.06 -117.52
N GLN A 641 -64.14 24.87 -117.59
CA GLN A 641 -63.79 24.23 -118.88
C GLN A 641 -65.03 23.83 -119.68
N GLN A 642 -66.08 23.30 -119.04
CA GLN A 642 -67.34 22.95 -119.71
C GLN A 642 -68.07 24.19 -120.22
N GLU A 643 -68.08 25.28 -119.47
CA GLU A 643 -68.63 26.55 -119.93
C GLU A 643 -67.87 27.10 -121.14
N LEU A 644 -66.54 27.05 -121.11
CA LEU A 644 -65.69 27.41 -122.26
C LEU A 644 -66.03 26.56 -123.50
N GLN A 645 -66.13 25.24 -123.36
CA GLN A 645 -66.50 24.35 -124.47
C GLN A 645 -67.91 24.63 -125.00
N SER A 646 -68.86 24.96 -124.13
CA SER A 646 -70.22 25.37 -124.53
C SER A 646 -70.20 26.71 -125.29
N VAL A 647 -69.38 27.66 -124.86
CA VAL A 647 -69.21 28.94 -125.57
C VAL A 647 -68.54 28.73 -126.92
N GLU A 648 -67.50 27.91 -127.00
CA GLU A 648 -66.83 27.54 -128.26
C GLU A 648 -67.81 26.85 -129.23
N ALA A 649 -68.61 25.89 -128.75
CA ALA A 649 -69.63 25.23 -129.56
C ALA A 649 -70.71 26.19 -130.08
N LYS A 650 -71.14 27.17 -129.26
CA LYS A 650 -72.08 28.23 -129.69
C LYS A 650 -71.47 29.15 -130.74
N LEU A 651 -70.20 29.52 -130.58
CA LEU A 651 -69.46 30.34 -131.56
C LEU A 651 -69.30 29.61 -132.89
N GLU A 652 -69.03 28.31 -132.86
CA GLU A 652 -68.89 27.50 -134.06
C GLU A 652 -70.23 27.26 -134.77
N ALA A 653 -71.32 27.09 -134.01
CA ALA A 653 -72.67 27.07 -134.55
C ALA A 653 -73.05 28.39 -135.24
N GLN A 654 -72.71 29.54 -134.63
CA GLN A 654 -72.92 30.85 -135.25
C GLN A 654 -72.08 31.03 -136.52
N ARG A 655 -70.83 30.56 -136.55
CA ARG A 655 -70.00 30.57 -137.77
C ARG A 655 -70.64 29.77 -138.90
N ARG A 656 -71.10 28.54 -138.64
CA ARG A 656 -71.79 27.73 -139.65
C ARG A 656 -73.07 28.38 -140.16
N GLN A 657 -73.84 29.00 -139.28
CA GLN A 657 -75.06 29.71 -139.67
C GLN A 657 -74.76 30.94 -140.55
N LEU A 658 -73.66 31.66 -140.28
CA LEU A 658 -73.20 32.76 -141.14
C LEU A 658 -72.71 32.26 -142.50
N GLU A 659 -71.97 31.15 -142.55
CA GLU A 659 -71.52 30.53 -143.80
C GLU A 659 -72.71 30.04 -144.65
N GLU A 660 -73.70 29.39 -144.04
CA GLU A 660 -74.94 28.97 -144.73
C GLU A 660 -75.71 30.17 -145.27
N ASN A 661 -75.84 31.24 -144.48
CA ASN A 661 -76.47 32.48 -144.94
C ASN A 661 -75.72 33.11 -146.11
N HIS A 662 -74.38 33.14 -146.08
CA HIS A 662 -73.56 33.66 -147.19
C HIS A 662 -73.71 32.82 -148.46
N LEU A 663 -73.79 31.49 -148.32
CA LEU A 663 -74.01 30.59 -149.44
C LEU A 663 -75.42 30.76 -150.03
N ALA A 664 -76.43 30.97 -149.18
CA ALA A 664 -77.80 31.23 -149.60
C ALA A 664 -77.94 32.57 -150.35
N THR A 665 -77.31 33.65 -149.88
CA THR A 665 -77.29 34.93 -150.61
C THR A 665 -76.51 34.82 -151.91
N SER A 666 -75.38 34.11 -151.95
CA SER A 666 -74.60 33.92 -153.17
C SER A 666 -75.38 33.14 -154.23
N ARG A 667 -76.07 32.05 -153.86
CA ARG A 667 -76.96 31.30 -154.77
C ARG A 667 -78.13 32.14 -155.26
N LYS A 668 -78.71 32.98 -154.40
CA LYS A 668 -79.81 33.88 -154.78
C LYS A 668 -79.35 34.94 -155.78
N ALA A 669 -78.14 35.47 -155.63
CA ALA A 669 -77.53 36.38 -156.59
C ALA A 669 -77.26 35.70 -157.95
N GLU A 670 -76.79 34.45 -157.94
CA GLU A 670 -76.52 33.69 -159.18
C GLU A 670 -77.80 33.37 -159.97
N ILE A 671 -78.91 33.08 -159.28
CA ILE A 671 -80.23 32.86 -159.92
C ILE A 671 -80.74 34.16 -160.56
N LEU A 672 -80.58 35.30 -159.88
CA LEU A 672 -81.01 36.60 -160.40
C LEU A 672 -80.21 37.01 -161.65
N HIS A 673 -78.90 36.77 -161.67
CA HIS A 673 -78.08 37.02 -162.87
C HIS A 673 -78.53 36.17 -164.06
N LYS A 674 -78.78 34.87 -163.86
CA LYS A 674 -79.27 33.98 -164.94
C LYS A 674 -80.67 34.33 -165.44
N ALA A 675 -81.51 34.97 -164.62
CA ALA A 675 -82.82 35.45 -165.04
C ALA A 675 -82.69 36.71 -165.91
N LEU A 676 -81.84 37.66 -165.51
CA LEU A 676 -81.55 38.88 -166.27
C LEU A 676 -80.97 38.57 -167.66
N ASP A 677 -80.01 37.64 -167.76
CA ASP A 677 -79.43 37.25 -169.05
C ASP A 677 -80.48 36.65 -170.01
N LYS A 678 -81.48 35.93 -169.49
CA LYS A 678 -82.59 35.37 -170.28
C LYS A 678 -83.56 36.42 -170.77
N ASP A 679 -83.86 37.41 -169.93
CA ASP A 679 -84.79 38.49 -170.26
C ASP A 679 -84.19 39.43 -171.32
N GLU A 680 -82.87 39.71 -171.26
CA GLU A 680 -82.17 40.47 -172.31
C GLU A 680 -82.19 39.76 -173.68
N GLU A 681 -82.03 38.43 -173.69
CA GLU A 681 -82.06 37.64 -174.94
C GLU A 681 -83.46 37.63 -175.59
N GLN A 682 -84.54 37.64 -174.78
CA GLN A 682 -85.90 37.73 -175.30
C GLN A 682 -86.24 39.12 -175.83
N LEU A 683 -85.76 40.17 -175.16
CA LEU A 683 -85.96 41.56 -175.59
C LEU A 683 -85.35 41.81 -176.98
N GLN A 684 -84.14 41.31 -177.23
CA GLN A 684 -83.47 41.46 -178.53
C GLN A 684 -84.21 40.74 -179.67
N LYS A 685 -84.77 39.54 -179.41
CA LYS A 685 -85.57 38.80 -180.40
C LYS A 685 -86.87 39.51 -180.76
N ALA A 686 -87.53 40.12 -179.76
CA ALA A 686 -88.75 40.90 -179.98
C ALA A 686 -88.48 42.17 -180.81
N GLN A 687 -87.39 42.88 -180.54
CA GLN A 687 -87.00 44.08 -181.29
C GLN A 687 -86.67 43.78 -182.76
N THR A 688 -85.99 42.66 -183.05
CA THR A 688 -85.69 42.27 -184.43
C THR A 688 -86.92 41.88 -185.25
N TYR A 689 -87.94 41.31 -184.60
CA TYR A 689 -89.19 40.95 -185.27
C TYR A 689 -90.01 42.19 -185.65
N LEU A 690 -90.14 43.15 -184.73
CA LEU A 690 -90.86 44.41 -184.97
C LEU A 690 -90.23 45.27 -186.08
N ALA A 691 -88.89 45.30 -186.19
CA ALA A 691 -88.21 46.00 -187.27
C ALA A 691 -88.52 45.43 -188.67
N LYS A 692 -88.74 44.11 -188.78
CA LYS A 692 -89.12 43.46 -190.05
C LYS A 692 -90.55 43.80 -190.48
N GLU A 693 -91.49 43.82 -189.54
CA GLU A 693 -92.89 44.19 -189.79
C GLU A 693 -93.03 45.65 -190.26
N MET A 694 -92.24 46.57 -189.68
CA MET A 694 -92.23 47.97 -190.12
C MET A 694 -91.77 48.15 -191.58
N ASN A 695 -90.76 47.40 -192.02
CA ASN A 695 -90.31 47.45 -193.42
C ASN A 695 -91.35 46.87 -194.39
N ALA A 696 -92.16 45.88 -193.96
CA ALA A 696 -93.24 45.33 -194.75
C ALA A 696 -94.40 46.33 -194.95
N ALA A 697 -94.68 47.15 -193.92
CA ALA A 697 -95.69 48.21 -194.01
C ALA A 697 -95.29 49.32 -195.00
N GLU A 698 -94.01 49.73 -195.03
CA GLU A 698 -93.51 50.73 -196.00
C GLU A 698 -93.57 50.24 -197.45
N THR A 699 -93.37 48.93 -197.68
CA THR A 699 -93.51 48.34 -199.03
C THR A 699 -94.96 48.18 -199.47
N ALA A 700 -95.91 48.06 -198.54
CA ALA A 700 -97.34 48.07 -198.84
C ALA A 700 -97.83 49.48 -199.22
N GLU A 701 -97.36 50.53 -198.53
CA GLU A 701 -97.66 51.94 -198.85
C GLU A 701 -97.26 52.32 -200.29
N SER A 702 -96.09 51.85 -200.75
CA SER A 702 -95.62 52.06 -202.13
C SER A 702 -96.56 51.49 -203.19
N LYS A 703 -97.28 50.39 -202.91
CA LYS A 703 -98.15 49.71 -203.88
C LYS A 703 -99.54 50.34 -204.00
N VAL A 704 -100.02 51.06 -202.98
CA VAL A 704 -101.34 51.71 -202.98
C VAL A 704 -101.39 52.92 -203.94
N GLN A 705 -100.25 53.56 -204.19
CA GLN A 705 -100.17 54.70 -205.12
C GLN A 705 -100.47 54.33 -206.59
N ALA A 706 -100.37 53.05 -206.97
CA ALA A 706 -100.49 52.58 -208.35
C ALA A 706 -101.91 52.14 -208.82
N LEU A 707 -102.96 52.24 -208.00
CA LEU A 707 -104.30 51.73 -208.37
C LEU A 707 -105.21 52.77 -209.09
N PRO A 708 -106.06 52.36 -210.08
CA PRO A 708 -106.74 53.28 -210.99
C PRO A 708 -108.12 53.82 -210.53
N SER A 709 -108.68 53.34 -209.41
CA SER A 709 -110.07 53.64 -208.99
C SER A 709 -110.16 54.41 -207.66
N ILE A 710 -110.85 55.56 -207.65
CA ILE A 710 -110.99 56.48 -206.50
C ILE A 710 -111.81 55.87 -205.34
N LYS A 711 -112.71 54.90 -205.61
CA LYS A 711 -113.50 54.25 -204.54
C LYS A 711 -112.72 53.17 -203.78
N GLU A 712 -111.70 52.58 -204.39
CA GLU A 712 -110.88 51.54 -203.75
C GLU A 712 -109.67 52.13 -203.00
N LYS A 713 -109.14 53.27 -203.45
CA LYS A 713 -108.04 53.97 -202.75
C LYS A 713 -108.40 54.38 -201.32
N LYS A 714 -109.62 54.87 -201.09
CA LYS A 714 -110.02 55.40 -199.78
C LYS A 714 -110.11 54.33 -198.69
N ASN A 715 -110.58 53.12 -199.05
CA ASN A 715 -110.71 52.02 -198.08
C ASN A 715 -109.36 51.39 -197.70
N VAL A 716 -108.40 51.38 -198.63
CA VAL A 716 -107.07 50.79 -198.39
C VAL A 716 -106.16 51.76 -197.63
N GLU A 717 -106.24 53.07 -197.92
CA GLU A 717 -105.51 54.09 -197.15
C GLU A 717 -105.98 54.15 -195.69
N GLU A 718 -107.28 54.00 -195.42
CA GLU A 718 -107.80 53.93 -194.04
C GLU A 718 -107.28 52.69 -193.29
N ALA A 719 -107.22 51.52 -193.94
CA ALA A 719 -106.70 50.29 -193.34
C ALA A 719 -105.18 50.34 -193.05
N VAL A 720 -104.38 50.90 -193.96
CA VAL A 720 -102.93 51.02 -193.78
C VAL A 720 -102.58 52.05 -192.70
N SER A 721 -103.34 53.16 -192.63
CA SER A 721 -103.24 54.15 -191.55
C SER A 721 -103.55 53.56 -190.18
N THR A 722 -104.62 52.75 -190.07
CA THR A 722 -104.95 52.08 -188.79
C THR A 722 -103.89 51.06 -188.40
N TRP A 723 -103.35 50.29 -189.35
CA TRP A 723 -102.30 49.30 -189.07
C TRP A 723 -100.98 49.95 -188.63
N ARG A 724 -100.59 51.06 -189.25
CA ARG A 724 -99.39 51.83 -188.86
C ARG A 724 -99.52 52.48 -187.49
N SER A 725 -100.70 52.96 -187.14
CA SER A 725 -100.99 53.53 -185.81
C SER A 725 -100.95 52.44 -184.71
N ALA A 726 -101.49 51.26 -185.00
CA ALA A 726 -101.40 50.09 -184.10
C ALA A 726 -99.94 49.63 -183.88
N LEU A 727 -99.13 49.57 -184.94
CA LEU A 727 -97.69 49.24 -184.84
C LEU A 727 -96.90 50.27 -184.03
N LYS A 728 -97.18 51.57 -184.21
CA LYS A 728 -96.56 52.63 -183.39
C LYS A 728 -96.94 52.52 -181.91
N SER A 729 -98.20 52.19 -181.61
CA SER A 729 -98.66 52.02 -180.23
C SER A 729 -98.06 50.77 -179.58
N ALA A 730 -97.87 49.68 -180.33
CA ALA A 730 -97.18 48.49 -179.84
C ALA A 730 -95.69 48.76 -179.56
N LEU A 731 -95.00 49.52 -180.42
CA LEU A 731 -93.59 49.89 -180.20
C LEU A 731 -93.41 50.77 -178.95
N ALA A 732 -94.37 51.65 -178.66
CA ALA A 732 -94.36 52.50 -177.46
C ALA A 732 -94.58 51.70 -176.16
N ASN A 733 -95.33 50.59 -176.20
CA ASN A 733 -95.55 49.73 -175.02
C ASN A 733 -94.41 48.75 -174.74
N VAL A 734 -93.50 48.52 -175.70
CA VAL A 734 -92.29 47.68 -175.52
C VAL A 734 -91.11 48.50 -174.96
N GLY A 735 -91.26 49.83 -174.86
CA GLY A 735 -90.33 50.73 -174.16
C GLY A 735 -90.82 51.08 -172.75
N LEU A 736 -90.59 50.18 -171.78
CA LEU A 736 -90.76 50.48 -170.36
C LEU A 736 -89.59 51.34 -169.87
N GLY A 737 -89.93 52.50 -169.31
CA GLY A 737 -89.04 53.27 -168.46
C GLY A 737 -88.95 52.65 -167.06
N SER A 738 -87.69 52.56 -166.60
CA SER A 738 -87.15 52.45 -165.23
C SER A 738 -87.80 51.49 -164.24
#